data_AF-A0A2D3T558-F1
#
_entry.id   AF-A0A2D3T558-F1
#
_cell.length_a   1.000
_cell.length_b   1.000
_cell.length_c   1.000
_cell.angle_alpha   90.00
_cell.angle_beta   90.00
_cell.angle_gamma   90.00
#
_symmetry.space_group_name_H-M   'P 1'
#
loop_
_entity.id
_entity.type
_entity.pdbx_description
1 polymer ?
#
loop_
_entity_poly.entity_id
_entity_poly.type
_entity_poly.pdbx_seq_one_letter_code
_entity_poly.pdbx_strand_id
1 'polypeptide(L)'
;MMATEKTWLVIPYDEISLAKEAAKKLPQGENALGFDRDLKLWFAKPGADLSALQRWRPDPMSQAPTKRDPREEFAQVLTEAGFELDGPPEMDGQLHRVNTSEDKSGQKTGAYTGYLDGTPAGWYQNHRLHSDPIKWKSSLSSSSVHKPAQHHLRALAAQKKQTREAEQARKYQHHALRVRQLFALLPQAEASHPYLRRKGIPLTQGIKQDRQGRLVIPLRNAEGDIRTIQRIDKTGFKSLKKGAQKTGGFFVVGGPLQAGQPLLYAEGYATAASIAQATGLPVVMTVDAGNMPKVAQSLAQRYPDKAHFFLADDDRKNATNKGVQKAQEAAELTQGTVIVPVFTEAEITQNLTDFNDVQQSRGIKAVTSQIAPYLESGVKKSAPQVNPAPPVENNESVVRPTSQTPIQKKGPSDGENSIKIASLSAEKGEKTPQVTPINIDTLMQNITHRYENGTVVYFHQGERAFVDHGQQITMASLEASQNNTMVLAALWVAKQHYHGKIELTGSDAFKQKAIDLIAEHRLEVVLKNPHQQHQLNQAMQRLHQNKEAKSTEKPQTDALVANKETVTPQKTSHTAPPESSMEAPLIGKLLEHRAAPEQFKAEKGMSYFVRMRTKEGEKVIWGKALEQAVIDSGMKTGDMIRLRCLGQQPLTLNIPIKDEEGKIVRWKKKEGHRTQWEMASAIDPRLLVADEKDAFPLRRCWPTTGPPLTKYNKPFSHKQE
;
A
#
# COMPACT_ATOMS: atom_id res chain seq x y z
N MET A 1 10.65 -18.41 -19.07
CA MET A 1 10.42 -17.34 -18.07
C MET A 1 10.13 -18.01 -16.74
N MET A 2 10.92 -17.76 -15.69
CA MET A 2 10.70 -18.45 -14.41
C MET A 2 9.51 -17.86 -13.65
N ALA A 3 8.77 -18.72 -12.94
CA ALA A 3 7.72 -18.32 -12.02
C ALA A 3 8.34 -17.65 -10.79
N THR A 4 7.99 -16.39 -10.50
CA THR A 4 8.37 -15.73 -9.25
C THR A 4 7.40 -16.04 -8.11
N GLU A 5 6.17 -16.44 -8.42
CA GLU A 5 5.13 -16.81 -7.46
C GLU A 5 4.36 -18.07 -7.90
N LYS A 6 3.54 -18.63 -6.99
CA LYS A 6 2.62 -19.73 -7.29
C LYS A 6 1.75 -19.34 -8.50
N THR A 7 1.83 -20.10 -9.58
CA THR A 7 1.09 -19.81 -10.82
C THR A 7 0.12 -20.94 -11.09
N TRP A 8 -1.18 -20.66 -11.12
CA TRP A 8 -2.21 -21.67 -11.33
C TRP A 8 -2.22 -22.17 -12.78
N LEU A 9 -2.47 -23.46 -12.96
CA LEU A 9 -2.44 -24.17 -14.24
C LEU A 9 -3.68 -25.06 -14.39
N VAL A 10 -4.09 -25.28 -15.63
CA VAL A 10 -5.05 -26.32 -16.01
C VAL A 10 -4.32 -27.39 -16.79
N ILE A 11 -4.12 -28.54 -16.14
CA ILE A 11 -3.48 -29.71 -16.73
C ILE A 11 -4.55 -30.81 -16.84
N PRO A 12 -4.99 -31.16 -18.05
CA PRO A 12 -5.84 -32.33 -18.29
C PRO A 12 -5.23 -33.60 -17.72
N TYR A 13 -6.06 -34.58 -17.32
CA TYR A 13 -5.60 -35.78 -16.62
C TYR A 13 -4.59 -36.61 -17.44
N ASP A 14 -4.86 -36.72 -18.73
CA ASP A 14 -4.04 -37.33 -19.77
C ASP A 14 -2.72 -36.58 -20.04
N GLU A 15 -2.69 -35.27 -19.81
CA GLU A 15 -1.48 -34.44 -20.01
C GLU A 15 -0.60 -34.29 -18.75
N ILE A 16 -0.96 -34.89 -17.61
CA ILE A 16 -0.20 -34.77 -16.34
C ILE A 16 1.26 -35.21 -16.49
N SER A 17 1.53 -36.30 -17.21
CA SER A 17 2.90 -36.80 -17.41
C SER A 17 3.73 -35.85 -18.25
N LEU A 18 3.17 -35.37 -19.37
CA LEU A 18 3.80 -34.38 -20.25
C LEU A 18 4.10 -33.07 -19.52
N ALA A 19 3.17 -32.59 -18.68
CA ALA A 19 3.37 -31.36 -17.93
C ALA A 19 4.44 -31.50 -16.84
N LYS A 20 4.55 -32.67 -16.18
CA LYS A 20 5.64 -32.96 -15.22
C LYS A 20 7.00 -33.00 -15.91
N GLU A 21 7.09 -33.61 -17.09
CA GLU A 21 8.31 -33.65 -17.89
C GLU A 21 8.73 -32.26 -18.38
N ALA A 22 7.77 -31.47 -18.88
CA ALA A 22 7.99 -30.09 -19.30
C ALA A 22 8.41 -29.17 -18.14
N ALA A 23 7.79 -29.30 -16.96
CA ALA A 23 8.13 -28.51 -15.78
C ALA A 23 9.53 -28.82 -15.21
N LYS A 24 9.98 -30.07 -15.39
CA LYS A 24 11.19 -30.65 -14.78
C LYS A 24 11.18 -30.53 -13.24
N LYS A 25 12.34 -30.75 -12.62
CA LYS A 25 12.58 -30.51 -11.19
C LYS A 25 13.19 -29.12 -10.99
N LEU A 26 12.88 -28.51 -9.86
CA LEU A 26 13.55 -27.30 -9.38
C LEU A 26 15.03 -27.62 -9.06
N PRO A 27 15.92 -26.60 -9.00
CA PRO A 27 17.34 -26.80 -8.67
C PRO A 27 17.61 -27.54 -7.36
N GLN A 28 16.65 -27.53 -6.43
CA GLN A 28 16.68 -28.21 -5.14
C GLN A 28 16.18 -29.67 -5.19
N GLY A 29 15.90 -30.22 -6.38
CA GLY A 29 15.46 -31.61 -6.57
C GLY A 29 13.95 -31.86 -6.38
N GLU A 30 13.20 -30.85 -5.91
CA GLU A 30 11.74 -30.90 -5.80
C GLU A 30 11.02 -30.87 -7.15
N ASN A 31 9.83 -31.46 -7.22
CA ASN A 31 8.93 -31.29 -8.37
C ASN A 31 8.49 -29.83 -8.50
N ALA A 32 8.61 -29.27 -9.71
CA ALA A 32 8.22 -27.89 -10.02
C ALA A 32 6.69 -27.68 -10.10
N LEU A 33 5.92 -28.77 -10.24
CA LEU A 33 4.45 -28.76 -10.15
C LEU A 33 3.96 -29.24 -8.79
N GLY A 34 2.94 -28.56 -8.26
CA GLY A 34 2.12 -29.01 -7.15
C GLY A 34 0.64 -29.15 -7.55
N PHE A 35 -0.13 -29.89 -6.75
CA PHE A 35 -1.57 -30.02 -6.92
C PHE A 35 -2.28 -29.63 -5.62
N ASP A 36 -3.26 -28.73 -5.74
CA ASP A 36 -4.08 -28.25 -4.64
C ASP A 36 -5.35 -29.09 -4.57
N ARG A 37 -5.55 -29.84 -3.48
CA ARG A 37 -6.64 -30.82 -3.35
C ARG A 37 -8.01 -30.16 -3.23
N ASP A 38 -8.10 -29.05 -2.51
CA ASP A 38 -9.35 -28.31 -2.28
C ASP A 38 -9.77 -27.58 -3.55
N LEU A 39 -8.81 -26.92 -4.21
CA LEU A 39 -9.02 -26.23 -5.48
C LEU A 39 -9.04 -27.17 -6.69
N LYS A 40 -8.68 -28.45 -6.54
CA LYS A 40 -8.58 -29.45 -7.62
C LYS A 40 -7.86 -28.89 -8.85
N LEU A 41 -6.75 -28.19 -8.61
CA LEU A 41 -5.99 -27.45 -9.61
C LEU A 41 -4.49 -27.72 -9.46
N TRP A 42 -3.81 -27.75 -10.59
CA TRP A 42 -2.36 -27.77 -10.63
C TRP A 42 -1.80 -26.36 -10.50
N PHE A 43 -0.57 -26.26 -10.02
CA PHE A 43 0.16 -25.00 -9.98
C PHE A 43 1.65 -25.22 -10.20
N ALA A 44 2.29 -24.28 -10.89
CA ALA A 44 3.73 -24.13 -10.89
C ALA A 44 4.18 -23.49 -9.57
N LYS A 45 5.21 -24.07 -8.94
CA LYS A 45 5.93 -23.47 -7.82
C LYS A 45 6.82 -22.31 -8.31
N PRO A 46 7.22 -21.38 -7.41
CA PRO A 46 8.31 -20.45 -7.70
C PRO A 46 9.57 -21.21 -8.19
N GLY A 47 10.24 -20.65 -9.19
CA GLY A 47 11.39 -21.26 -9.87
C GLY A 47 11.06 -22.19 -11.05
N ALA A 48 9.79 -22.54 -11.28
CA ALA A 48 9.39 -23.36 -12.44
C ALA A 48 9.44 -22.55 -13.76
N ASP A 49 9.78 -23.18 -14.89
CA ASP A 49 9.75 -22.50 -16.19
C ASP A 49 8.33 -22.37 -16.74
N LEU A 50 7.76 -21.16 -16.68
CA LEU A 50 6.47 -20.82 -17.27
C LEU A 50 6.48 -20.85 -18.81
N SER A 51 7.65 -20.80 -19.46
CA SER A 51 7.72 -20.92 -20.92
C SER A 51 7.45 -22.35 -21.36
N ALA A 52 8.06 -23.35 -20.72
CA ALA A 52 7.72 -24.76 -20.91
C ALA A 52 6.26 -25.10 -20.54
N LEU A 53 5.68 -24.35 -19.61
CA LEU A 53 4.31 -24.57 -19.10
C LEU A 53 3.22 -23.72 -19.78
N GLN A 54 3.56 -22.97 -20.82
CA GLN A 54 2.63 -22.01 -21.47
C GLN A 54 1.35 -22.68 -22.00
N ARG A 55 1.41 -23.96 -22.42
CA ARG A 55 0.27 -24.78 -22.88
C ARG A 55 -0.84 -24.92 -21.82
N TRP A 56 -0.48 -24.99 -20.55
CA TRP A 56 -1.39 -25.28 -19.43
C TRP A 56 -1.78 -24.04 -18.63
N ARG A 57 -1.48 -22.84 -19.14
CA ARG A 57 -1.87 -21.60 -18.46
C ARG A 57 -3.37 -21.34 -18.64
N PRO A 58 -4.06 -20.76 -17.64
CA PRO A 58 -5.49 -20.52 -17.73
C PRO A 58 -5.81 -19.50 -18.82
N ASP A 59 -6.57 -19.92 -19.84
CA ASP A 59 -7.03 -19.07 -20.92
C ASP A 59 -8.25 -18.21 -20.48
N PRO A 60 -8.16 -16.86 -20.50
CA PRO A 60 -9.26 -15.95 -20.22
C PRO A 60 -10.45 -16.03 -21.21
N MET A 61 -10.21 -16.52 -22.43
CA MET A 61 -11.24 -16.62 -23.49
C MET A 61 -11.97 -17.96 -23.48
N SER A 62 -11.60 -18.90 -22.60
CA SER A 62 -12.27 -20.20 -22.44
C SER A 62 -13.60 -20.05 -21.69
N GLN A 63 -14.59 -19.45 -22.34
CA GLN A 63 -15.96 -19.30 -21.86
C GLN A 63 -16.89 -20.23 -22.65
N ALA A 64 -17.71 -21.01 -21.94
CA ALA A 64 -18.78 -21.78 -22.56
C ALA A 64 -19.98 -20.86 -22.89
N PRO A 65 -20.66 -21.03 -24.03
CA PRO A 65 -21.87 -20.26 -24.35
C PRO A 65 -23.01 -20.66 -23.39
N THR A 66 -23.52 -19.69 -22.61
CA THR A 66 -24.57 -19.89 -21.61
C THR A 66 -25.96 -19.53 -22.12
N LYS A 67 -27.00 -20.24 -21.66
CA LYS A 67 -28.43 -19.99 -22.00
C LYS A 67 -29.19 -19.05 -21.05
N ARG A 68 -28.58 -18.59 -19.95
CA ARG A 68 -29.10 -17.58 -18.99
C ARG A 68 -27.93 -16.79 -18.39
N ASP A 69 -28.17 -15.54 -17.99
CA ASP A 69 -27.16 -14.68 -17.34
C ASP A 69 -27.15 -14.94 -15.81
N PRO A 70 -25.99 -15.28 -15.20
CA PRO A 70 -25.86 -15.42 -13.75
C PRO A 70 -26.26 -14.19 -12.94
N ARG A 71 -26.18 -12.99 -13.52
CA ARG A 71 -26.56 -11.73 -12.87
C ARG A 71 -28.06 -11.66 -12.59
N GLU A 72 -28.88 -12.13 -13.53
CA GLU A 72 -30.34 -12.18 -13.40
C GLU A 72 -30.75 -13.20 -12.32
N GLU A 73 -30.10 -14.37 -12.31
CA GLU A 73 -30.35 -15.41 -11.31
C GLU A 73 -29.97 -14.93 -9.89
N PHE A 74 -28.86 -14.21 -9.74
CA PHE A 74 -28.48 -13.64 -8.44
C PHE A 74 -29.36 -12.45 -8.05
N ALA A 75 -29.82 -11.64 -9.01
CA ALA A 75 -30.77 -10.55 -8.77
C ALA A 75 -32.06 -11.08 -8.15
N GLN A 76 -32.62 -12.14 -8.73
CA GLN A 76 -33.85 -12.76 -8.23
C GLN A 76 -33.71 -13.24 -6.77
N VAL A 77 -32.61 -13.94 -6.44
CA VAL A 77 -32.35 -14.43 -5.07
C VAL A 77 -32.17 -13.29 -4.06
N LEU A 78 -31.58 -12.16 -4.48
CA LEU A 78 -31.46 -10.97 -3.64
C LEU A 78 -32.84 -10.32 -3.39
N THR A 79 -33.66 -10.16 -4.44
CA THR A 79 -35.01 -9.60 -4.34
C THR A 79 -35.94 -10.49 -3.50
N GLU A 80 -35.89 -11.81 -3.65
CA GLU A 80 -36.62 -12.78 -2.82
C GLU A 80 -36.18 -12.71 -1.34
N ALA A 81 -34.92 -12.35 -1.06
CA ALA A 81 -34.42 -12.08 0.28
C ALA A 81 -34.74 -10.65 0.80
N GLY A 82 -35.56 -9.88 0.09
CA GLY A 82 -35.99 -8.54 0.49
C GLY A 82 -34.96 -7.43 0.24
N PHE A 83 -34.01 -7.62 -0.68
CA PHE A 83 -33.03 -6.59 -1.05
C PHE A 83 -33.58 -5.72 -2.18
N GLU A 84 -33.44 -4.40 -2.06
CA GLU A 84 -33.83 -3.44 -3.07
C GLU A 84 -32.61 -3.09 -3.93
N LEU A 85 -32.67 -3.35 -5.23
CA LEU A 85 -31.57 -3.16 -6.18
C LEU A 85 -31.95 -2.17 -7.28
N ASP A 86 -31.10 -1.14 -7.48
CA ASP A 86 -31.20 -0.19 -8.59
C ASP A 86 -30.66 -0.82 -9.91
N GLY A 87 -31.20 -1.97 -10.30
CA GLY A 87 -30.79 -2.75 -11.48
C GLY A 87 -30.05 -4.06 -11.16
N PRO A 88 -29.40 -4.70 -12.15
CA PRO A 88 -28.71 -5.98 -11.97
C PRO A 88 -27.54 -5.87 -10.96
N PRO A 89 -27.31 -6.89 -10.10
CA PRO A 89 -26.30 -6.82 -9.06
C PRO A 89 -24.87 -6.78 -9.62
N GLU A 90 -24.01 -5.99 -8.97
CA GLU A 90 -22.60 -5.90 -9.30
C GLU A 90 -21.84 -7.15 -8.80
N MET A 91 -21.34 -7.94 -9.75
CA MET A 91 -20.65 -9.21 -9.48
C MET A 91 -19.14 -9.15 -9.73
N ASP A 92 -18.51 -8.09 -9.23
CA ASP A 92 -17.08 -7.77 -9.39
C ASP A 92 -16.17 -8.34 -8.28
N GLY A 93 -16.77 -8.99 -7.28
CA GLY A 93 -16.12 -9.49 -6.07
C GLY A 93 -15.92 -8.44 -4.98
N GLN A 94 -16.53 -7.25 -5.09
CA GLN A 94 -16.53 -6.22 -4.03
C GLN A 94 -17.76 -6.34 -3.12
N LEU A 95 -17.69 -5.69 -1.95
CA LEU A 95 -18.79 -5.63 -0.99
C LEU A 95 -19.75 -4.51 -1.38
N HIS A 96 -20.93 -4.89 -1.83
CA HIS A 96 -22.01 -3.96 -2.18
C HIS A 96 -22.97 -3.79 -1.00
N ARG A 97 -23.44 -2.56 -0.80
CA ARG A 97 -24.34 -2.16 0.29
C ARG A 97 -25.59 -1.55 -0.29
N VAL A 98 -26.73 -2.16 0.00
CA VAL A 98 -28.04 -1.83 -0.55
C VAL A 98 -29.09 -1.80 0.55
N ASN A 99 -30.24 -1.21 0.22
CA ASN A 99 -31.37 -1.15 1.12
C ASN A 99 -32.04 -2.53 1.16
N THR A 100 -32.70 -2.84 2.27
CA THR A 100 -33.71 -3.91 2.35
C THR A 100 -35.09 -3.28 2.51
N SER A 101 -36.17 -3.99 2.20
CA SER A 101 -37.55 -3.47 2.28
C SER A 101 -37.98 -2.91 3.66
N GLU A 102 -37.26 -3.26 4.74
CA GLU A 102 -37.45 -2.71 6.10
C GLU A 102 -36.57 -1.48 6.42
N ASP A 103 -35.72 -1.03 5.50
CA ASP A 103 -34.83 0.12 5.70
C ASP A 103 -35.59 1.46 5.58
N LYS A 104 -35.34 2.36 6.54
CA LYS A 104 -35.76 3.76 6.42
C LYS A 104 -34.81 4.48 5.46
N SER A 105 -35.32 5.52 4.77
CA SER A 105 -34.55 6.32 3.81
C SER A 105 -33.13 6.66 4.31
N GLY A 106 -32.12 6.21 3.56
CA GLY A 106 -30.69 6.37 3.87
C GLY A 106 -30.03 5.19 4.62
N GLN A 107 -30.79 4.17 5.06
CA GLN A 107 -30.23 2.96 5.66
C GLN A 107 -29.88 1.91 4.59
N LYS A 108 -28.78 1.18 4.81
CA LYS A 108 -28.25 0.14 3.90
C LYS A 108 -27.91 -1.14 4.66
N THR A 109 -28.95 -1.82 5.16
CA THR A 109 -28.81 -3.05 5.95
C THR A 109 -28.34 -4.23 5.11
N GLY A 110 -28.74 -4.29 3.83
CA GLY A 110 -28.34 -5.34 2.90
C GLY A 110 -26.85 -5.27 2.54
N ALA A 111 -26.18 -6.41 2.63
CA ALA A 111 -24.82 -6.61 2.14
C ALA A 111 -24.78 -7.78 1.16
N TYR A 112 -24.11 -7.64 0.01
CA TYR A 112 -23.83 -8.77 -0.87
C TYR A 112 -22.46 -8.66 -1.54
N THR A 113 -21.96 -9.79 -2.04
CA THR A 113 -20.84 -9.85 -2.98
C THR A 113 -21.12 -10.93 -4.00
N GLY A 114 -21.16 -10.55 -5.28
CA GLY A 114 -21.23 -11.49 -6.40
C GLY A 114 -19.86 -11.72 -7.03
N TYR A 115 -19.65 -12.91 -7.57
CA TYR A 115 -18.44 -13.34 -8.27
C TYR A 115 -18.80 -13.92 -9.64
N LEU A 116 -18.32 -13.31 -10.71
CA LEU A 116 -18.31 -13.90 -12.06
C LEU A 116 -17.00 -14.65 -12.37
N ASP A 117 -15.98 -14.52 -11.51
CA ASP A 117 -14.75 -15.29 -11.58
C ASP A 117 -14.90 -16.67 -10.92
N GLY A 118 -15.45 -17.62 -11.68
CA GLY A 118 -15.54 -19.02 -11.27
C GLY A 118 -16.77 -19.68 -11.87
N THR A 119 -17.24 -20.74 -11.22
CA THR A 119 -18.69 -20.97 -11.16
C THR A 119 -19.33 -19.71 -10.59
N PRO A 120 -20.25 -19.03 -11.30
CA PRO A 120 -20.87 -17.82 -10.79
C PRO A 120 -21.54 -18.09 -9.44
N ALA A 121 -21.15 -17.28 -8.45
CA ALA A 121 -21.48 -17.51 -7.05
C ALA A 121 -21.52 -16.17 -6.31
N GLY A 122 -21.98 -16.20 -5.07
CA GLY A 122 -22.07 -15.00 -4.26
C GLY A 122 -22.45 -15.32 -2.82
N TRP A 123 -22.58 -14.27 -2.04
CA TRP A 123 -23.24 -14.33 -0.75
C TRP A 123 -24.00 -13.05 -0.49
N TYR A 124 -24.99 -13.13 0.38
CA TYR A 124 -25.76 -11.98 0.86
C TYR A 124 -26.08 -12.11 2.35
N GLN A 125 -26.22 -10.98 3.03
CA GLN A 125 -26.56 -10.91 4.45
C GLN A 125 -27.45 -9.69 4.69
N ASN A 126 -28.68 -9.93 5.16
CA ASN A 126 -29.47 -8.91 5.83
C ASN A 126 -29.01 -8.89 7.29
N HIS A 127 -28.34 -7.82 7.73
CA HIS A 127 -27.76 -7.72 9.08
C HIS A 127 -28.80 -7.61 10.22
N ARG A 128 -30.12 -7.52 9.92
CA ARG A 128 -31.20 -7.64 10.92
C ARG A 128 -31.66 -9.07 11.11
N LEU A 129 -31.76 -9.83 10.01
CA LEU A 129 -32.38 -11.16 9.99
C LEU A 129 -31.36 -12.31 10.08
N HIS A 130 -30.13 -12.12 9.58
CA HIS A 130 -29.15 -13.20 9.43
C HIS A 130 -27.92 -12.96 10.32
N SER A 131 -27.63 -13.90 11.21
CA SER A 131 -26.35 -13.93 11.95
C SER A 131 -25.14 -14.03 11.02
N ASP A 132 -25.30 -14.79 9.93
CA ASP A 132 -24.22 -15.19 9.03
C ASP A 132 -24.59 -14.99 7.55
N PRO A 133 -23.60 -14.78 6.66
CA PRO A 133 -23.82 -14.71 5.21
C PRO A 133 -24.43 -15.98 4.60
N ILE A 134 -25.57 -15.83 3.91
CA ILE A 134 -26.16 -16.87 3.08
C ILE A 134 -25.39 -16.94 1.76
N LYS A 135 -25.03 -18.15 1.33
CA LYS A 135 -24.22 -18.40 0.13
C LYS A 135 -25.10 -18.82 -1.04
N TRP A 136 -24.91 -18.19 -2.19
CA TRP A 136 -25.57 -18.53 -3.45
C TRP A 136 -24.56 -19.09 -4.46
N LYS A 137 -25.03 -19.97 -5.35
CA LYS A 137 -24.31 -20.50 -6.51
C LYS A 137 -25.30 -20.63 -7.67
N SER A 138 -24.87 -20.25 -8.87
CA SER A 138 -25.69 -20.38 -10.07
C SER A 138 -26.05 -21.83 -10.38
N SER A 139 -27.26 -22.04 -10.88
CA SER A 139 -27.75 -23.31 -11.46
C SER A 139 -26.91 -23.80 -12.65
N LEU A 140 -26.11 -22.93 -13.28
CA LEU A 140 -25.10 -23.32 -14.28
C LEU A 140 -24.00 -24.25 -13.72
N SER A 141 -23.92 -24.42 -12.40
CA SER A 141 -22.94 -25.27 -11.72
C SER A 141 -23.15 -26.78 -11.86
N SER A 142 -24.34 -27.24 -12.24
CA SER A 142 -24.71 -28.67 -12.26
C SER A 142 -24.53 -29.36 -13.63
N SER A 143 -24.33 -28.61 -14.71
CA SER A 143 -24.17 -29.15 -16.07
C SER A 143 -22.79 -29.77 -16.29
N SER A 144 -22.72 -31.11 -16.30
CA SER A 144 -21.47 -31.92 -16.45
C SER A 144 -20.68 -31.70 -17.76
N VAL A 145 -21.17 -30.87 -18.69
CA VAL A 145 -20.68 -30.72 -20.06
C VAL A 145 -19.44 -29.80 -20.19
N HIS A 146 -19.13 -28.96 -19.19
CA HIS A 146 -18.11 -27.90 -19.32
C HIS A 146 -16.96 -27.96 -18.31
N LYS A 147 -16.52 -29.16 -17.92
CA LYS A 147 -15.41 -29.34 -16.95
C LYS A 147 -14.12 -28.56 -17.30
N PRO A 148 -13.61 -28.53 -18.55
CA PRO A 148 -12.39 -27.77 -18.88
C PRO A 148 -12.52 -26.26 -18.63
N ALA A 149 -13.57 -25.62 -19.15
CA ALA A 149 -13.82 -24.19 -18.94
C ALA A 149 -13.97 -23.83 -17.45
N GLN A 150 -14.60 -24.70 -16.65
CA GLN A 150 -14.68 -24.53 -15.20
C GLN A 150 -13.30 -24.58 -14.53
N HIS A 151 -12.37 -25.45 -14.96
CA HIS A 151 -11.00 -25.46 -14.45
C HIS A 151 -10.22 -24.20 -14.82
N HIS A 152 -10.34 -23.70 -16.06
CA HIS A 152 -9.73 -22.43 -16.49
C HIS A 152 -10.20 -21.27 -15.63
N LEU A 153 -11.52 -21.15 -15.48
CA LEU A 153 -12.13 -20.06 -14.75
C LEU A 153 -11.87 -20.14 -13.23
N ARG A 154 -11.79 -21.35 -12.65
CA ARG A 154 -11.36 -21.57 -11.26
C ARG A 154 -9.89 -21.19 -11.05
N ALA A 155 -9.01 -21.47 -12.02
CA ALA A 155 -7.60 -21.13 -11.94
C ALA A 155 -7.38 -19.60 -12.06
N LEU A 156 -8.14 -18.92 -12.93
CA LEU A 156 -8.15 -17.45 -13.01
C LEU A 156 -8.65 -16.81 -11.70
N ALA A 157 -9.71 -17.34 -11.10
CA ALA A 157 -10.22 -16.88 -9.80
C ALA A 157 -9.19 -17.07 -8.68
N ALA A 158 -8.55 -18.25 -8.62
CA ALA A 158 -7.49 -18.54 -7.66
C ALA A 158 -6.27 -17.61 -7.83
N GLN A 159 -5.86 -17.30 -9.08
CA GLN A 159 -4.80 -16.35 -9.36
C GLN A 159 -5.18 -14.92 -8.94
N LYS A 160 -6.37 -14.44 -9.31
CA LYS A 160 -6.89 -13.12 -8.90
C LYS A 160 -6.94 -12.99 -7.38
N LYS A 161 -7.44 -14.02 -6.68
CA LYS A 161 -7.47 -14.07 -5.21
C LYS A 161 -6.05 -13.94 -4.63
N GLN A 162 -5.11 -14.74 -5.11
CA GLN A 162 -3.71 -14.69 -4.68
C GLN A 162 -3.08 -13.31 -4.89
N THR A 163 -3.28 -12.68 -6.05
CA THR A 163 -2.76 -11.32 -6.32
C THR A 163 -3.38 -10.29 -5.37
N ARG A 164 -4.71 -10.33 -5.14
CA ARG A 164 -5.41 -9.47 -4.17
C ARG A 164 -4.87 -9.66 -2.74
N GLU A 165 -4.64 -10.89 -2.31
CA GLU A 165 -4.07 -11.23 -1.00
C GLU A 165 -2.62 -10.75 -0.85
N ALA A 166 -1.79 -10.93 -1.88
CA ALA A 166 -0.41 -10.46 -1.90
C ALA A 166 -0.30 -8.93 -1.88
N GLU A 167 -1.14 -8.22 -2.64
CA GLU A 167 -1.25 -6.75 -2.56
C GLU A 167 -1.68 -6.28 -1.17
N GLN A 168 -2.66 -6.95 -0.57
CA GLN A 168 -3.15 -6.60 0.76
C GLN A 168 -2.07 -6.86 1.83
N ALA A 169 -1.33 -7.96 1.73
CA ALA A 169 -0.19 -8.25 2.60
C ALA A 169 0.92 -7.19 2.46
N ARG A 170 1.23 -6.73 1.23
CA ARG A 170 2.16 -5.62 0.98
C ARG A 170 1.68 -4.31 1.63
N LYS A 171 0.40 -3.96 1.48
CA LYS A 171 -0.22 -2.79 2.14
C LYS A 171 -0.12 -2.89 3.66
N TYR A 172 -0.43 -4.05 4.25
CA TYR A 172 -0.30 -4.28 5.68
C TYR A 172 1.15 -4.20 6.18
N GLN A 173 2.12 -4.74 5.46
CA GLN A 173 3.53 -4.65 5.83
C GLN A 173 4.05 -3.21 5.81
N HIS A 174 3.69 -2.45 4.77
CA HIS A 174 3.98 -1.01 4.67
C HIS A 174 3.40 -0.21 5.85
N HIS A 175 2.16 -0.51 6.24
CA HIS A 175 1.52 0.10 7.39
C HIS A 175 2.17 -0.30 8.72
N ALA A 176 2.53 -1.57 8.90
CA ALA A 176 3.19 -2.07 10.10
C ALA A 176 4.55 -1.37 10.32
N LEU A 177 5.38 -1.25 9.27
CA LEU A 177 6.65 -0.53 9.32
C LEU A 177 6.47 0.93 9.76
N ARG A 178 5.57 1.67 9.09
CA ARG A 178 5.27 3.08 9.42
C ARG A 178 4.71 3.25 10.84
N VAL A 179 3.88 2.32 11.30
CA VAL A 179 3.32 2.36 12.67
C VAL A 179 4.40 2.04 13.71
N ARG A 180 5.26 1.05 13.48
CA ARG A 180 6.38 0.70 14.37
C ARG A 180 7.35 1.86 14.52
N GLN A 181 7.72 2.52 13.42
CA GLN A 181 8.56 3.73 13.42
C GLN A 181 7.91 4.88 14.19
N LEU A 182 6.65 5.21 13.88
CA LEU A 182 5.90 6.25 14.59
C LEU A 182 5.83 5.97 16.10
N PHE A 183 5.51 4.73 16.46
CA PHE A 183 5.34 4.32 17.85
C PHE A 183 6.66 4.37 18.64
N ALA A 184 7.80 4.05 18.02
CA ALA A 184 9.11 4.18 18.65
C ALA A 184 9.38 5.62 19.13
N LEU A 185 9.00 6.62 18.33
CA LEU A 185 9.24 8.05 18.58
C LEU A 185 8.29 8.71 19.59
N LEU A 186 7.18 8.07 19.97
CA LEU A 186 6.24 8.66 20.93
C LEU A 186 6.79 8.59 22.38
N PRO A 187 6.52 9.58 23.24
CA PRO A 187 6.78 9.49 24.68
C PRO A 187 5.87 8.43 25.33
N GLN A 188 6.23 8.01 26.55
CA GLN A 188 5.30 7.24 27.39
C GLN A 188 4.05 8.07 27.69
N ALA A 189 2.92 7.40 27.96
CA ALA A 189 1.72 8.10 28.41
C ALA A 189 1.80 8.50 29.88
N GLU A 190 1.12 9.58 30.23
CA GLU A 190 0.98 10.00 31.62
C GLU A 190 -0.16 9.27 32.34
N ALA A 191 0.09 8.80 33.57
CA ALA A 191 -0.92 8.16 34.40
C ALA A 191 -2.07 9.11 34.80
N SER A 192 -1.86 10.42 34.68
CA SER A 192 -2.86 11.46 34.88
C SER A 192 -3.87 11.60 33.73
N HIS A 193 -3.72 10.86 32.62
CA HIS A 193 -4.54 11.01 31.41
C HIS A 193 -6.06 10.92 31.71
N PRO A 194 -6.90 11.89 31.24
CA PRO A 194 -8.30 12.02 31.66
C PRO A 194 -9.17 10.77 31.44
N TYR A 195 -8.93 10.00 30.38
CA TYR A 195 -9.65 8.75 30.14
C TYR A 195 -9.33 7.67 31.19
N LEU A 196 -8.07 7.55 31.63
CA LEU A 196 -7.68 6.56 32.63
C LEU A 196 -8.35 6.85 33.97
N ARG A 197 -8.31 8.13 34.40
CA ARG A 197 -9.01 8.61 35.60
C ARG A 197 -10.51 8.35 35.53
N ARG A 198 -11.18 8.73 34.43
CA ARG A 198 -12.63 8.51 34.26
C ARG A 198 -13.01 7.03 34.22
N LYS A 199 -12.16 6.15 33.68
CA LYS A 199 -12.40 4.71 33.67
C LYS A 199 -11.85 3.98 34.91
N GLY A 200 -11.25 4.70 35.87
CA GLY A 200 -10.77 4.18 37.15
C GLY A 200 -9.62 3.17 37.05
N ILE A 201 -8.89 3.15 35.94
CA ILE A 201 -7.90 2.13 35.59
C ILE A 201 -6.46 2.65 35.63
N PRO A 202 -5.48 1.82 36.00
CA PRO A 202 -4.08 2.19 35.94
C PRO A 202 -3.58 2.36 34.50
N LEU A 203 -2.45 3.06 34.36
CA LEU A 203 -1.68 3.07 33.12
C LEU A 203 -0.93 1.74 32.96
N THR A 204 -1.12 1.08 31.82
CA THR A 204 -0.36 -0.12 31.46
C THR A 204 0.99 0.25 30.84
N GLN A 205 2.06 -0.44 31.23
CA GLN A 205 3.39 -0.30 30.64
C GLN A 205 3.34 -0.50 29.11
N GLY A 206 4.07 0.33 28.37
CA GLY A 206 4.11 0.25 26.91
C GLY A 206 2.92 0.91 26.21
N ILE A 207 2.07 1.65 26.93
CA ILE A 207 1.16 2.63 26.32
C ILE A 207 1.88 3.97 26.22
N LYS A 208 1.79 4.58 25.04
CA LYS A 208 2.44 5.85 24.70
C LYS A 208 1.40 6.96 24.50
N GLN A 209 1.84 8.20 24.35
CA GLN A 209 0.94 9.33 24.10
C GLN A 209 1.39 10.15 22.89
N ASP A 210 0.45 10.62 22.08
CA ASP A 210 0.74 11.49 20.94
C ASP A 210 0.63 12.98 21.25
N ARG A 211 1.09 13.84 20.33
CA ARG A 211 1.07 15.31 20.48
C ARG A 211 -0.34 15.91 20.62
N GLN A 212 -1.40 15.15 20.33
CA GLN A 212 -2.79 15.56 20.56
C GLN A 212 -3.30 15.08 21.92
N GLY A 213 -2.40 14.59 22.79
CA GLY A 213 -2.70 14.12 24.13
C GLY A 213 -3.37 12.75 24.17
N ARG A 214 -3.50 12.03 23.05
CA ARG A 214 -4.21 10.73 23.01
C ARG A 214 -3.30 9.59 23.44
N LEU A 215 -3.83 8.64 24.21
CA LEU A 215 -3.19 7.35 24.43
C LEU A 215 -3.01 6.62 23.09
N VAL A 216 -1.90 5.91 22.95
CA VAL A 216 -1.53 5.12 21.78
C VAL A 216 -1.13 3.73 22.26
N ILE A 217 -1.95 2.74 21.91
CA ILE A 217 -1.80 1.35 22.30
C ILE A 217 -1.27 0.57 21.09
N PRO A 218 -0.10 -0.09 21.17
CA PRO A 218 0.46 -0.88 20.09
C PRO A 218 -0.24 -2.24 19.97
N LEU A 219 -0.74 -2.58 18.79
CA LEU A 219 -1.40 -3.86 18.52
C LEU A 219 -0.44 -4.77 17.77
N ARG A 220 -0.10 -5.90 18.39
CA ARG A 220 0.90 -6.87 17.96
C ARG A 220 0.26 -8.17 17.48
N ASN A 221 0.89 -8.85 16.53
CA ASN A 221 0.60 -10.25 16.20
C ASN A 221 1.23 -11.22 17.22
N ALA A 222 0.98 -12.52 17.06
CA ALA A 222 1.57 -13.56 17.92
C ALA A 222 3.11 -13.62 17.85
N GLU A 223 3.72 -13.12 16.77
CA GLU A 223 5.18 -13.00 16.62
C GLU A 223 5.76 -11.82 17.43
N GLY A 224 4.92 -10.86 17.85
CA GLY A 224 5.30 -9.68 18.64
C GLY A 224 5.52 -8.39 17.83
N ASP A 225 5.41 -8.43 16.51
CA ASP A 225 5.49 -7.28 15.61
C ASP A 225 4.27 -6.36 15.75
N ILE A 226 4.49 -5.05 15.87
CA ILE A 226 3.41 -4.05 15.86
C ILE A 226 2.81 -3.96 14.45
N ARG A 227 1.57 -4.44 14.29
CA ARG A 227 0.82 -4.45 13.02
C ARG A 227 -0.03 -3.19 12.82
N THR A 228 -0.56 -2.65 13.92
CA THR A 228 -1.33 -1.40 13.95
C THR A 228 -1.28 -0.75 15.33
N ILE A 229 -1.94 0.40 15.50
CA ILE A 229 -2.10 1.11 16.78
C ILE A 229 -3.56 1.53 16.95
N GLN A 230 -4.07 1.37 18.16
CA GLN A 230 -5.31 2.00 18.61
C GLN A 230 -4.95 3.31 19.32
N ARG A 231 -5.74 4.36 19.10
CA ARG A 231 -5.67 5.62 19.85
C ARG A 231 -6.94 5.80 20.68
N ILE A 232 -6.79 6.33 21.88
CA ILE A 232 -7.91 6.70 22.75
C ILE A 232 -7.69 8.14 23.21
N ASP A 233 -8.64 9.03 22.91
CA ASP A 233 -8.54 10.44 23.33
C ASP A 233 -9.07 10.68 24.77
N LYS A 234 -9.06 11.96 25.19
CA LYS A 234 -9.59 12.35 26.51
C LYS A 234 -11.08 12.02 26.72
N THR A 235 -11.88 11.99 25.66
CA THR A 235 -13.32 11.64 25.68
C THR A 235 -13.54 10.13 25.70
N GLY A 236 -12.54 9.36 25.33
CA GLY A 236 -12.61 7.90 25.21
C GLY A 236 -12.92 7.42 23.79
N PHE A 237 -12.99 8.33 22.81
CA PHE A 237 -13.15 7.97 21.41
C PHE A 237 -11.95 7.14 20.93
N LYS A 238 -12.24 5.92 20.45
CA LYS A 238 -11.25 4.93 20.02
C LYS A 238 -11.09 4.99 18.50
N SER A 239 -9.86 5.03 17.99
CA SER A 239 -9.57 5.00 16.54
C SER A 239 -8.37 4.14 16.18
N LEU A 240 -8.46 3.39 15.08
CA LEU A 240 -7.37 2.56 14.56
C LEU A 240 -6.64 3.25 13.40
N LYS A 241 -5.39 2.86 13.11
CA LYS A 241 -4.71 3.33 11.89
C LYS A 241 -5.40 2.77 10.63
N LYS A 242 -6.09 3.63 9.88
CA LYS A 242 -6.70 3.30 8.59
C LYS A 242 -5.69 2.61 7.65
N GLY A 243 -6.11 1.51 7.05
CA GLY A 243 -5.31 0.68 6.13
C GLY A 243 -4.40 -0.36 6.79
N ALA A 244 -4.14 -0.26 8.10
CA ALA A 244 -3.29 -1.20 8.81
C ALA A 244 -4.04 -2.50 9.21
N GLN A 245 -3.28 -3.56 9.48
CA GLN A 245 -3.83 -4.87 9.85
C GLN A 245 -4.31 -4.86 11.30
N LYS A 246 -5.64 -4.89 11.50
CA LYS A 246 -6.27 -5.11 12.82
C LYS A 246 -6.38 -6.60 13.16
N THR A 247 -6.80 -7.41 12.21
CA THR A 247 -7.13 -8.83 12.42
C THR A 247 -5.92 -9.63 12.92
N GLY A 248 -6.10 -10.34 14.03
CA GLY A 248 -5.04 -11.06 14.75
C GLY A 248 -4.13 -10.17 15.61
N GLY A 249 -4.35 -8.85 15.61
CA GLY A 249 -3.62 -7.89 16.44
C GLY A 249 -4.24 -7.75 17.83
N PHE A 250 -3.41 -7.77 18.87
CA PHE A 250 -3.82 -7.64 20.28
C PHE A 250 -2.82 -6.79 21.09
N PHE A 251 -3.20 -6.42 22.31
CA PHE A 251 -2.29 -5.83 23.30
C PHE A 251 -2.41 -6.62 24.61
N VAL A 252 -1.33 -6.74 25.39
CA VAL A 252 -1.37 -7.46 26.67
C VAL A 252 -1.31 -6.45 27.81
N VAL A 253 -2.30 -6.54 28.70
CA VAL A 253 -2.46 -5.71 29.88
C VAL A 253 -2.06 -6.50 31.12
N GLY A 254 -1.44 -5.85 32.12
CA GLY A 254 -0.99 -6.53 33.34
C GLY A 254 0.39 -7.19 33.30
N GLY A 255 1.05 -7.26 32.13
CA GLY A 255 2.42 -7.77 32.00
C GLY A 255 2.65 -8.61 30.74
N PRO A 256 3.84 -9.20 30.55
CA PRO A 256 4.06 -10.19 29.50
C PRO A 256 3.32 -11.50 29.81
N LEU A 257 2.91 -12.23 28.77
CA LEU A 257 2.36 -13.58 28.92
C LEU A 257 3.44 -14.53 29.45
N GLN A 258 3.17 -15.22 30.57
CA GLN A 258 4.14 -16.08 31.24
C GLN A 258 3.88 -17.56 30.97
N ALA A 259 4.95 -18.34 30.82
CA ALA A 259 4.87 -19.80 30.69
C ALA A 259 4.43 -20.42 32.03
N GLY A 260 3.15 -20.78 32.14
CA GLY A 260 2.57 -21.41 33.33
C GLY A 260 1.21 -20.83 33.74
N GLN A 261 0.94 -19.57 33.38
CA GLN A 261 -0.31 -18.88 33.71
C GLN A 261 -1.41 -19.14 32.66
N PRO A 262 -2.70 -19.09 33.04
CA PRO A 262 -3.82 -19.15 32.09
C PRO A 262 -3.86 -17.89 31.22
N LEU A 263 -4.51 -18.00 30.06
CA LEU A 263 -4.68 -16.90 29.11
C LEU A 263 -6.06 -16.27 29.26
N LEU A 264 -6.11 -15.05 29.80
CA LEU A 264 -7.35 -14.27 29.91
C LEU A 264 -7.50 -13.36 28.69
N TYR A 265 -8.71 -13.23 28.16
CA TYR A 265 -9.05 -12.41 26.99
C TYR A 265 -10.17 -11.43 27.33
N ALA A 266 -10.09 -10.21 26.81
CA ALA A 266 -11.14 -9.20 26.93
C ALA A 266 -11.18 -8.30 25.69
N GLU A 267 -12.34 -7.71 25.39
CA GLU A 267 -12.52 -6.87 24.21
C GLU A 267 -11.75 -5.54 24.31
N GLY A 268 -12.12 -4.69 25.27
CA GLY A 268 -11.63 -3.32 25.39
C GLY A 268 -10.46 -3.15 26.36
N TYR A 269 -9.65 -2.10 26.16
CA TYR A 269 -8.53 -1.77 27.06
C TYR A 269 -8.97 -1.58 28.52
N ALA A 270 -10.09 -0.88 28.75
CA ALA A 270 -10.57 -0.64 30.11
C ALA A 270 -11.01 -1.93 30.79
N THR A 271 -11.79 -2.77 30.10
CA THR A 271 -12.19 -4.11 30.55
C THR A 271 -10.96 -4.96 30.88
N ALA A 272 -9.98 -5.03 29.97
CA ALA A 272 -8.74 -5.76 30.17
C ALA A 272 -7.91 -5.25 31.37
N ALA A 273 -7.85 -3.93 31.59
CA ALA A 273 -7.16 -3.32 32.73
C ALA A 273 -7.86 -3.59 34.05
N SER A 274 -9.19 -3.55 34.08
CA SER A 274 -10.01 -3.93 35.24
C SER A 274 -9.80 -5.40 35.62
N ILE A 275 -9.80 -6.30 34.63
CA ILE A 275 -9.58 -7.74 34.85
C ILE A 275 -8.14 -8.01 35.32
N ALA A 276 -7.14 -7.39 34.69
CA ALA A 276 -5.74 -7.54 35.09
C ALA A 276 -5.50 -7.03 36.53
N GLN A 277 -6.12 -5.91 36.91
CA GLN A 277 -6.06 -5.39 38.27
C GLN A 277 -6.79 -6.28 39.29
N ALA A 278 -7.90 -6.91 38.89
CA ALA A 278 -8.70 -7.77 39.76
C ALA A 278 -8.10 -9.17 39.97
N THR A 279 -7.30 -9.66 39.02
CA THR A 279 -6.74 -11.02 39.01
C THR A 279 -5.23 -11.07 39.27
N GLY A 280 -4.50 -9.97 39.04
CA GLY A 280 -3.04 -9.95 39.04
C GLY A 280 -2.40 -10.67 37.83
N LEU A 281 -3.21 -11.08 36.84
CA LEU A 281 -2.77 -11.86 35.69
C LEU A 281 -2.73 -11.03 34.39
N PRO A 282 -1.87 -11.40 33.42
CA PRO A 282 -1.89 -10.82 32.08
C PRO A 282 -3.21 -11.06 31.34
N VAL A 283 -3.77 -10.02 30.72
CA VAL A 283 -5.01 -10.07 29.94
C VAL A 283 -4.78 -9.60 28.50
N VAL A 284 -5.20 -10.42 27.55
CA VAL A 284 -5.12 -10.17 26.11
C VAL A 284 -6.31 -9.31 25.67
N MET A 285 -6.05 -8.03 25.40
CA MET A 285 -7.01 -7.10 24.83
C MET A 285 -7.16 -7.32 23.32
N THR A 286 -8.35 -7.71 22.86
CA THR A 286 -8.61 -8.13 21.47
C THR A 286 -9.17 -7.05 20.57
N VAL A 287 -9.33 -5.80 21.04
CA VAL A 287 -9.82 -4.62 20.30
C VAL A 287 -11.33 -4.61 20.06
N ASP A 288 -11.88 -5.72 19.58
CA ASP A 288 -13.31 -5.97 19.38
C ASP A 288 -13.65 -7.46 19.43
N ALA A 289 -14.91 -7.81 19.76
CA ALA A 289 -15.45 -9.18 19.81
C ALA A 289 -15.10 -10.00 18.56
N GLY A 290 -15.27 -9.42 17.37
CA GLY A 290 -15.04 -10.11 16.10
C GLY A 290 -13.57 -10.49 15.84
N ASN A 291 -12.63 -9.89 16.56
CA ASN A 291 -11.21 -10.22 16.49
C ASN A 291 -10.79 -11.27 17.54
N MET A 292 -11.59 -11.48 18.60
CA MET A 292 -11.27 -12.37 19.72
C MET A 292 -11.00 -13.82 19.26
N PRO A 293 -11.84 -14.50 18.44
CA PRO A 293 -11.55 -15.85 17.95
C PRO A 293 -10.24 -15.97 17.16
N LYS A 294 -9.85 -14.93 16.42
CA LYS A 294 -8.61 -14.93 15.61
C LYS A 294 -7.36 -14.78 16.47
N VAL A 295 -7.43 -13.94 17.51
CA VAL A 295 -6.36 -13.81 18.50
C VAL A 295 -6.25 -15.08 19.36
N ALA A 296 -7.39 -15.64 19.78
CA ALA A 296 -7.47 -16.87 20.56
C ALA A 296 -6.79 -18.05 19.84
N GLN A 297 -7.21 -18.34 18.59
CA GLN A 297 -6.64 -19.40 17.77
C GLN A 297 -5.13 -19.24 17.55
N SER A 298 -4.66 -18.02 17.28
CA SER A 298 -3.24 -17.74 17.06
C SER A 298 -2.40 -17.90 18.33
N LEU A 299 -2.95 -17.60 19.52
CA LEU A 299 -2.26 -17.81 20.79
C LEU A 299 -2.34 -19.26 21.28
N ALA A 300 -3.45 -19.98 21.05
CA ALA A 300 -3.55 -21.40 21.36
C ALA A 300 -2.51 -22.24 20.62
N GLN A 301 -2.17 -21.88 19.36
CA GLN A 301 -1.06 -22.51 18.63
C GLN A 301 0.32 -22.29 19.29
N ARG A 302 0.51 -21.18 20.03
CA ARG A 302 1.75 -20.84 20.72
C ARG A 302 1.77 -21.32 22.18
N TYR A 303 0.61 -21.57 22.76
CA TYR A 303 0.41 -21.93 24.16
C TYR A 303 -0.65 -23.06 24.31
N PRO A 304 -0.44 -24.24 23.68
CA PRO A 304 -1.47 -25.27 23.59
C PRO A 304 -1.89 -25.84 24.95
N ASP A 305 -0.98 -25.89 25.93
CA ASP A 305 -1.23 -26.47 27.26
C ASP A 305 -1.73 -25.43 28.29
N LYS A 306 -2.44 -24.39 27.86
CA LYS A 306 -2.92 -23.30 28.74
C LYS A 306 -4.44 -23.19 28.72
N ALA A 307 -5.03 -23.06 29.91
CA ALA A 307 -6.45 -22.76 30.03
C ALA A 307 -6.74 -21.36 29.47
N HIS A 308 -7.70 -21.28 28.55
CA HIS A 308 -8.16 -20.02 27.94
C HIS A 308 -9.47 -19.56 28.60
N PHE A 309 -9.53 -18.28 29.02
CA PHE A 309 -10.70 -17.66 29.64
C PHE A 309 -11.14 -16.41 28.87
N PHE A 310 -12.37 -16.39 28.38
CA PHE A 310 -12.90 -15.31 27.55
C PHE A 310 -13.89 -14.47 28.35
N LEU A 311 -13.44 -13.29 28.78
CA LEU A 311 -14.25 -12.36 29.55
C LEU A 311 -14.98 -11.44 28.58
N ALA A 312 -16.27 -11.73 28.38
CA ALA A 312 -17.11 -11.13 27.36
C ALA A 312 -17.77 -9.83 27.86
N ASP A 313 -17.97 -8.88 26.96
CA ASP A 313 -18.90 -7.76 27.18
C ASP A 313 -20.34 -8.29 26.96
N ASP A 314 -21.27 -7.93 27.85
CA ASP A 314 -22.67 -8.41 27.82
C ASP A 314 -23.59 -7.44 27.05
N ASP A 315 -23.63 -7.62 25.72
CA ASP A 315 -24.37 -6.82 24.74
C ASP A 315 -25.92 -7.00 24.81
N ARG A 316 -26.50 -7.33 25.97
CA ARG A 316 -27.87 -7.85 26.13
C ARG A 316 -29.03 -7.01 25.55
N LYS A 317 -28.81 -5.72 25.24
CA LYS A 317 -29.83 -4.85 24.61
C LYS A 317 -29.79 -4.88 23.08
N ASN A 318 -28.75 -5.45 22.47
CA ASN A 318 -28.67 -5.67 21.03
C ASN A 318 -29.46 -6.92 20.65
N ALA A 319 -30.01 -6.97 19.43
CA ALA A 319 -30.70 -8.15 18.90
C ALA A 319 -29.81 -9.42 18.84
N THR A 320 -28.49 -9.26 18.94
CA THR A 320 -27.52 -10.35 19.11
C THR A 320 -26.48 -9.92 20.14
N ASN A 321 -26.28 -10.75 21.16
CA ASN A 321 -25.25 -10.54 22.17
C ASN A 321 -23.88 -10.91 21.60
N LYS A 322 -23.29 -9.99 20.84
CA LYS A 322 -22.13 -10.26 19.98
C LYS A 322 -20.85 -10.52 20.78
N GLY A 323 -20.63 -9.80 21.88
CA GLY A 323 -19.54 -10.05 22.83
C GLY A 323 -19.55 -11.49 23.32
N VAL A 324 -20.66 -11.95 23.91
CA VAL A 324 -20.82 -13.33 24.39
C VAL A 324 -20.73 -14.35 23.25
N GLN A 325 -21.38 -14.12 22.11
CA GLN A 325 -21.34 -15.05 20.96
C GLN A 325 -19.91 -15.28 20.44
N LYS A 326 -19.08 -14.22 20.36
CA LYS A 326 -17.69 -14.35 19.88
C LYS A 326 -16.72 -14.84 20.95
N ALA A 327 -17.00 -14.61 22.23
CA ALA A 327 -16.32 -15.30 23.31
C ALA A 327 -16.59 -16.82 23.27
N GLN A 328 -17.83 -17.23 22.98
CA GLN A 328 -18.20 -18.64 22.83
C GLN A 328 -17.54 -19.29 21.60
N GLU A 329 -17.51 -18.63 20.44
CA GLU A 329 -16.74 -19.09 19.27
C GLU A 329 -15.24 -19.26 19.61
N ALA A 330 -14.66 -18.33 20.36
CA ALA A 330 -13.27 -18.41 20.79
C ALA A 330 -13.02 -19.55 21.80
N ALA A 331 -13.97 -19.80 22.71
CA ALA A 331 -13.92 -20.89 23.67
C ALA A 331 -13.98 -22.26 22.98
N GLU A 332 -14.88 -22.44 22.01
CA GLU A 332 -15.00 -23.68 21.21
C GLU A 332 -13.71 -23.98 20.42
N LEU A 333 -13.09 -22.95 19.83
CA LEU A 333 -11.83 -23.09 19.08
C LEU A 333 -10.61 -23.42 19.96
N THR A 334 -10.69 -23.24 21.28
CA THR A 334 -9.56 -23.35 22.22
C THR A 334 -9.83 -24.26 23.43
N GLN A 335 -11.00 -24.89 23.49
CA GLN A 335 -11.50 -25.63 24.67
C GLN A 335 -11.51 -24.77 25.95
N GLY A 336 -11.70 -23.47 25.80
CA GLY A 336 -11.69 -22.49 26.88
C GLY A 336 -13.03 -22.33 27.60
N THR A 337 -13.10 -21.37 28.51
CA THR A 337 -14.29 -21.03 29.32
C THR A 337 -14.69 -19.58 29.10
N VAL A 338 -15.98 -19.32 28.85
CA VAL A 338 -16.53 -17.96 28.78
C VAL A 338 -16.93 -17.50 30.19
N ILE A 339 -16.64 -16.24 30.52
CA ILE A 339 -17.07 -15.58 31.74
C ILE A 339 -17.81 -14.30 31.35
N VAL A 340 -19.03 -14.14 31.81
CA VAL A 340 -19.89 -12.97 31.53
C VAL A 340 -20.09 -12.18 32.83
N PRO A 341 -19.97 -10.84 32.84
CA PRO A 341 -20.17 -10.03 34.02
C PRO A 341 -21.61 -10.10 34.54
N VAL A 342 -21.76 -10.34 35.84
CA VAL A 342 -23.08 -10.44 36.52
C VAL A 342 -23.48 -9.09 37.09
N PHE A 343 -24.65 -8.60 36.70
CA PHE A 343 -25.21 -7.31 37.09
C PHE A 343 -26.54 -7.45 37.84
N THR A 344 -26.78 -6.51 38.74
CA THR A 344 -28.10 -6.31 39.38
C THR A 344 -29.07 -5.59 38.44
N GLU A 345 -30.38 -5.67 38.70
CA GLU A 345 -31.40 -5.01 37.89
C GLU A 345 -31.18 -3.48 37.77
N ALA A 346 -30.71 -2.84 38.85
CA ALA A 346 -30.34 -1.42 38.85
C ALA A 346 -29.17 -1.11 37.89
N GLU A 347 -28.19 -1.99 37.79
CA GLU A 347 -27.07 -1.85 36.83
C GLU A 347 -27.50 -2.17 35.39
N ILE A 348 -28.41 -3.13 35.20
CA ILE A 348 -28.98 -3.45 33.88
C ILE A 348 -29.78 -2.26 33.32
N THR A 349 -30.59 -1.61 34.15
CA THR A 349 -31.33 -0.39 33.75
C THR A 349 -30.39 0.76 33.42
N GLN A 350 -29.29 0.94 34.18
CA GLN A 350 -28.19 1.88 33.87
C GLN A 350 -27.36 1.53 32.63
N ASN A 351 -27.65 0.42 31.94
CA ASN A 351 -26.94 -0.02 30.74
C ASN A 351 -25.47 -0.41 30.98
N LEU A 352 -25.15 -0.98 32.14
CA LEU A 352 -23.81 -1.51 32.40
C LEU A 352 -23.64 -2.87 31.69
N THR A 353 -22.52 -3.05 30.98
CA THR A 353 -22.31 -4.19 30.08
C THR A 353 -20.95 -4.88 30.26
N ASP A 354 -19.91 -4.17 30.71
CA ASP A 354 -18.54 -4.72 30.80
C ASP A 354 -18.01 -4.86 32.25
N PHE A 355 -16.91 -5.60 32.44
CA PHE A 355 -16.27 -5.75 33.77
C PHE A 355 -15.67 -4.46 34.33
N ASN A 356 -15.39 -3.45 33.49
CA ASN A 356 -14.99 -2.14 33.97
C ASN A 356 -16.18 -1.37 34.56
N ASP A 357 -17.39 -1.53 34.02
CA ASP A 357 -18.60 -0.99 34.61
C ASP A 357 -18.89 -1.62 35.99
N VAL A 358 -18.67 -2.93 36.17
CA VAL A 358 -18.72 -3.59 37.49
C VAL A 358 -17.69 -3.00 38.47
N GLN A 359 -16.48 -2.66 38.00
CA GLN A 359 -15.49 -1.96 38.82
C GLN A 359 -15.95 -0.54 39.17
N GLN A 360 -16.61 0.18 38.26
CA GLN A 360 -17.12 1.54 38.52
C GLN A 360 -18.30 1.53 39.50
N SER A 361 -19.20 0.55 39.43
CA SER A 361 -20.39 0.47 40.29
C SER A 361 -20.11 -0.10 41.68
N ARG A 362 -19.30 -1.18 41.76
CA ARG A 362 -19.12 -2.01 42.98
C ARG A 362 -17.66 -2.16 43.41
N GLY A 363 -16.71 -1.57 42.69
CA GLY A 363 -15.28 -1.63 43.00
C GLY A 363 -14.59 -2.93 42.58
N ILE A 364 -13.26 -2.92 42.63
CA ILE A 364 -12.42 -4.01 42.09
C ILE A 364 -12.69 -5.38 42.74
N LYS A 365 -13.06 -5.42 44.03
CA LYS A 365 -13.36 -6.66 44.75
C LYS A 365 -14.55 -7.43 44.13
N ALA A 366 -15.56 -6.72 43.61
CA ALA A 366 -16.70 -7.34 42.95
C ALA A 366 -16.28 -8.06 41.65
N VAL A 367 -15.33 -7.48 40.91
CA VAL A 367 -14.73 -8.11 39.72
C VAL A 367 -13.93 -9.36 40.12
N THR A 368 -13.08 -9.28 41.16
CA THR A 368 -12.33 -10.43 41.68
C THR A 368 -13.25 -11.58 42.08
N SER A 369 -14.32 -11.32 42.85
CA SER A 369 -15.26 -12.35 43.31
C SER A 369 -16.02 -13.04 42.17
N GLN A 370 -16.26 -12.37 41.04
CA GLN A 370 -16.89 -12.98 39.87
C GLN A 370 -15.93 -13.87 39.07
N ILE A 371 -14.64 -13.56 39.03
CA ILE A 371 -13.67 -14.22 38.16
C ILE A 371 -12.92 -15.37 38.88
N ALA A 372 -12.58 -15.20 40.17
CA ALA A 372 -11.75 -16.15 40.91
C ALA A 372 -12.25 -17.62 40.86
N PRO A 373 -13.56 -17.94 41.00
CA PRO A 373 -14.05 -19.33 40.95
C PRO A 373 -13.73 -20.06 39.64
N TYR A 374 -13.70 -19.33 38.52
CA TYR A 374 -13.38 -19.88 37.20
C TYR A 374 -11.88 -20.18 37.08
N LEU A 375 -11.02 -19.28 37.60
CA LEU A 375 -9.57 -19.48 37.59
C LEU A 375 -9.17 -20.66 38.48
N GLU A 376 -9.72 -20.74 39.71
CA GLU A 376 -9.45 -21.85 40.64
C GLU A 376 -9.89 -23.21 40.10
N SER A 377 -11.04 -23.27 39.41
CA SER A 377 -11.55 -24.52 38.82
C SER A 377 -10.83 -24.93 37.54
N GLY A 378 -10.39 -23.97 36.70
CA GLY A 378 -9.60 -24.26 35.51
C GLY A 378 -8.16 -24.69 35.81
N VAL A 379 -7.50 -24.09 36.81
CA VAL A 379 -6.15 -24.51 37.23
C VAL A 379 -6.13 -25.95 37.72
N LYS A 380 -7.18 -26.39 38.45
CA LYS A 380 -7.33 -27.79 38.89
C LYS A 380 -7.52 -28.79 37.76
N LYS A 381 -8.00 -28.37 36.57
CA LYS A 381 -8.13 -29.22 35.38
C LYS A 381 -6.84 -29.31 34.54
N SER A 382 -5.91 -28.37 34.72
CA SER A 382 -4.74 -28.20 33.83
C SER A 382 -3.38 -28.55 34.47
N ALA A 383 -3.37 -29.33 35.54
CA ALA A 383 -2.15 -29.66 36.30
C ALA A 383 -1.62 -31.09 36.00
N PRO A 384 -0.62 -31.26 35.12
CA PRO A 384 0.27 -32.43 35.16
C PRO A 384 1.24 -32.34 36.36
N GLN A 385 1.69 -33.49 36.87
CA GLN A 385 2.51 -33.54 38.09
C GLN A 385 3.94 -32.97 37.91
N VAL A 386 4.47 -32.43 39.01
CA VAL A 386 5.70 -31.65 39.10
C VAL A 386 6.94 -32.54 39.33
N ASN A 387 8.08 -32.13 38.79
CA ASN A 387 9.41 -32.37 39.40
C ASN A 387 10.26 -31.09 39.23
N PRO A 388 10.83 -30.51 40.30
CA PRO A 388 11.63 -29.29 40.21
C PRO A 388 13.12 -29.57 39.99
N ALA A 389 13.80 -28.67 39.28
CA ALA A 389 15.26 -28.59 39.19
C ALA A 389 15.73 -27.18 39.63
N PRO A 390 16.94 -27.03 40.19
CA PRO A 390 17.32 -25.87 41.02
C PRO A 390 17.77 -24.63 40.22
N PRO A 391 17.85 -23.45 40.88
CA PRO A 391 18.10 -22.16 40.22
C PRO A 391 19.59 -21.86 39.98
N VAL A 392 19.86 -20.92 39.06
CA VAL A 392 21.19 -20.30 38.87
C VAL A 392 21.03 -18.77 38.95
N GLU A 393 21.96 -18.13 39.66
CA GLU A 393 21.87 -16.73 40.09
C GLU A 393 22.30 -15.68 39.06
N ASN A 394 22.05 -14.42 39.41
CA ASN A 394 22.30 -13.22 38.61
C ASN A 394 23.81 -12.88 38.50
N ASN A 395 24.15 -11.98 37.55
CA ASN A 395 24.89 -10.79 37.95
C ASN A 395 24.71 -9.60 37.00
N GLU A 396 24.73 -8.39 37.57
CA GLU A 396 24.60 -7.09 36.88
C GLU A 396 25.97 -6.47 36.55
N SER A 397 25.99 -5.50 35.62
CA SER A 397 26.83 -4.27 35.59
C SER A 397 26.77 -3.67 34.17
N VAL A 398 26.04 -2.59 33.87
CA VAL A 398 26.25 -1.17 34.25
C VAL A 398 27.61 -0.59 33.79
N VAL A 399 27.60 0.11 32.65
CA VAL A 399 28.49 1.27 32.39
C VAL A 399 27.73 2.33 31.58
N ARG A 400 27.93 3.61 31.91
CA ARG A 400 27.46 4.81 31.20
C ARG A 400 28.62 5.83 31.18
N PRO A 401 28.76 6.68 30.15
CA PRO A 401 29.00 8.09 30.47
C PRO A 401 28.34 9.13 29.52
N THR A 402 28.42 10.39 29.96
CA THR A 402 27.93 11.67 29.38
C THR A 402 29.12 12.51 28.83
N SER A 403 29.01 13.65 28.10
CA SER A 403 27.90 14.59 27.81
C SER A 403 28.19 15.52 26.59
N GLN A 404 27.22 16.38 26.23
CA GLN A 404 27.34 17.80 25.76
C GLN A 404 28.26 18.19 24.55
N THR A 405 27.78 18.65 23.37
CA THR A 405 27.27 20.00 22.90
C THR A 405 28.32 21.11 22.67
N PRO A 406 28.08 22.22 21.89
CA PRO A 406 27.24 22.47 20.68
C PRO A 406 27.89 23.40 19.60
N ILE A 407 27.42 23.43 18.32
CA ILE A 407 27.71 24.53 17.34
C ILE A 407 26.47 24.87 16.47
N GLN A 408 26.35 26.12 15.98
CA GLN A 408 25.16 26.72 15.37
C GLN A 408 25.14 26.86 13.82
N LYS A 409 23.91 26.93 13.30
CA LYS A 409 23.36 27.47 12.01
C LYS A 409 24.28 28.13 10.95
N LYS A 410 24.02 27.78 9.67
CA LYS A 410 23.78 28.72 8.55
C LYS A 410 23.08 28.03 7.35
N GLY A 411 22.46 28.83 6.48
CA GLY A 411 22.01 28.52 5.11
C GLY A 411 22.13 29.81 4.26
N PRO A 412 21.61 29.93 3.01
CA PRO A 412 20.79 28.99 2.23
C PRO A 412 21.29 28.76 0.76
N SER A 413 20.42 28.13 -0.06
CA SER A 413 20.38 27.97 -1.54
C SER A 413 21.42 27.09 -2.26
N ASP A 414 20.95 25.98 -2.86
CA ASP A 414 20.72 25.84 -4.32
C ASP A 414 20.12 24.45 -4.61
N GLY A 415 19.70 24.18 -5.86
CA GLY A 415 18.83 23.04 -6.20
C GLY A 415 19.35 21.65 -5.75
N GLU A 416 18.64 21.04 -4.79
CA GLU A 416 19.06 19.81 -4.09
C GLU A 416 19.28 18.58 -5.02
N ASN A 417 20.55 18.16 -5.14
CA ASN A 417 20.93 16.89 -5.76
C ASN A 417 20.37 15.71 -4.94
N SER A 418 19.48 14.92 -5.56
CA SER A 418 18.63 13.98 -4.83
C SER A 418 18.20 12.77 -5.67
N ILE A 419 18.07 11.61 -5.03
CA ILE A 419 17.67 10.33 -5.62
C ILE A 419 16.24 10.04 -5.17
N LYS A 420 15.26 10.03 -6.07
CA LYS A 420 13.86 9.74 -5.78
C LYS A 420 13.56 8.24 -5.90
N ILE A 421 12.90 7.69 -4.89
CA ILE A 421 12.63 6.25 -4.77
C ILE A 421 11.13 6.01 -5.02
N ALA A 422 10.79 5.00 -5.82
CA ALA A 422 9.41 4.51 -5.87
C ALA A 422 9.26 3.28 -4.98
N SER A 423 8.14 3.22 -4.26
CA SER A 423 7.65 1.98 -3.66
C SER A 423 7.39 0.92 -4.74
N LEU A 424 8.16 -0.18 -4.77
CA LEU A 424 7.64 -1.54 -5.00
C LEU A 424 8.74 -2.64 -4.95
N SER A 425 8.55 -3.54 -3.99
CA SER A 425 8.94 -4.97 -3.99
C SER A 425 10.43 -5.35 -3.90
N ALA A 426 10.69 -6.31 -3.01
CA ALA A 426 12.00 -6.85 -2.64
C ALA A 426 12.06 -8.36 -2.90
N GLU A 427 13.20 -8.86 -3.36
CA GLU A 427 13.56 -10.28 -3.32
C GLU A 427 14.93 -10.45 -2.64
N LYS A 428 15.18 -11.62 -2.04
CA LYS A 428 16.43 -11.98 -1.35
C LYS A 428 17.28 -12.91 -2.23
N GLY A 429 18.60 -12.78 -2.14
CA GLY A 429 19.56 -13.75 -2.66
C GLY A 429 20.76 -13.90 -1.72
N GLU A 430 21.48 -15.02 -1.81
CA GLU A 430 22.60 -15.34 -0.92
C GLU A 430 23.77 -15.99 -1.72
N LYS A 431 24.96 -15.37 -1.60
CA LYS A 431 26.37 -15.83 -1.77
C LYS A 431 26.69 -17.03 -2.73
N THR A 432 27.75 -17.08 -3.55
CA THR A 432 29.01 -16.29 -3.86
C THR A 432 29.68 -16.97 -5.12
N PRO A 433 30.92 -16.71 -5.63
CA PRO A 433 32.05 -15.85 -5.20
C PRO A 433 32.82 -15.05 -6.31
N GLN A 434 33.89 -14.34 -5.89
CA GLN A 434 35.17 -13.99 -6.59
C GLN A 434 35.20 -13.41 -8.03
N VAL A 435 35.50 -12.10 -8.17
CA VAL A 435 36.83 -11.51 -8.48
C VAL A 435 36.73 -9.97 -8.34
N THR A 436 37.73 -9.31 -7.74
CA THR A 436 37.71 -7.88 -7.35
C THR A 436 37.90 -6.89 -8.51
N PRO A 437 37.22 -5.72 -8.46
CA PRO A 437 37.92 -4.49 -8.04
C PRO A 437 37.12 -3.61 -7.06
N ILE A 438 37.85 -2.96 -6.14
CA ILE A 438 37.39 -2.05 -5.06
C ILE A 438 36.42 -2.71 -4.05
N ASN A 439 36.90 -2.89 -2.82
CA ASN A 439 36.18 -3.60 -1.77
C ASN A 439 35.08 -2.74 -1.12
N ILE A 440 33.82 -3.01 -1.49
CA ILE A 440 32.62 -2.34 -0.94
C ILE A 440 32.51 -2.56 0.58
N ASP A 441 33.01 -3.68 1.13
CA ASP A 441 32.95 -3.95 2.57
C ASP A 441 33.82 -2.99 3.40
N THR A 442 34.92 -2.47 2.82
CA THR A 442 35.77 -1.45 3.48
C THR A 442 35.10 -0.07 3.49
N LEU A 443 34.24 0.23 2.52
CA LEU A 443 33.40 1.42 2.53
C LEU A 443 32.33 1.35 3.62
N MET A 444 31.78 0.15 3.87
CA MET A 444 30.75 -0.09 4.88
C MET A 444 31.23 0.07 6.33
N GLN A 445 32.50 -0.19 6.62
CA GLN A 445 33.04 -0.02 7.97
C GLN A 445 33.16 1.46 8.41
N ASN A 446 33.16 2.40 7.46
CA ASN A 446 33.41 3.82 7.70
C ASN A 446 32.19 4.73 7.50
N ILE A 447 30.98 4.14 7.41
CA ILE A 447 29.72 4.87 7.31
C ILE A 447 28.90 4.70 8.58
N THR A 448 28.70 5.79 9.31
CA THR A 448 27.82 5.84 10.47
C THR A 448 26.52 6.57 10.13
N HIS A 449 25.49 6.43 10.97
CA HIS A 449 24.23 7.12 10.76
C HIS A 449 23.61 7.58 12.08
N ARG A 450 22.77 8.61 12.02
CA ARG A 450 21.97 9.06 13.17
C ARG A 450 20.61 9.58 12.72
N TYR A 451 19.64 9.59 13.63
CA TYR A 451 18.30 10.09 13.37
C TYR A 451 18.18 11.54 13.79
N GLU A 452 17.80 12.42 12.85
CA GLU A 452 17.54 13.85 13.11
C GLU A 452 16.19 14.21 12.48
N ASN A 453 15.28 14.83 13.24
CA ASN A 453 14.00 15.38 12.76
C ASN A 453 13.10 14.45 11.91
N GLY A 454 13.26 13.13 12.01
CA GLY A 454 12.47 12.15 11.26
C GLY A 454 13.11 11.67 9.95
N THR A 455 14.35 12.07 9.66
CA THR A 455 15.19 11.54 8.57
C THR A 455 16.40 10.79 9.13
N VAL A 456 17.07 10.01 8.29
CA VAL A 456 18.33 9.34 8.63
C VAL A 456 19.48 10.10 8.00
N VAL A 457 20.37 10.67 8.81
CA VAL A 457 21.56 11.38 8.32
C VAL A 457 22.73 10.39 8.36
N TYR A 458 23.33 10.13 7.20
CA TYR A 458 24.49 9.26 7.04
C TYR A 458 25.77 10.10 6.98
N PHE A 459 26.82 9.56 7.59
CA PHE A 459 28.12 10.21 7.74
C PHE A 459 29.21 9.30 7.20
N HIS A 460 30.18 9.87 6.47
CA HIS A 460 31.39 9.18 6.03
C HIS A 460 32.58 9.87 6.68
N GLN A 461 33.39 9.13 7.43
CA GLN A 461 34.55 9.66 8.17
C GLN A 461 34.24 10.85 9.12
N GLY A 462 32.98 10.99 9.56
CA GLY A 462 32.50 12.08 10.43
C GLY A 462 31.88 13.26 9.70
N GLU A 463 32.03 13.36 8.37
CA GLU A 463 31.35 14.37 7.54
C GLU A 463 29.95 13.90 7.15
N ARG A 464 28.99 14.83 7.03
CA ARG A 464 27.64 14.53 6.56
C ARG A 464 27.68 14.19 5.07
N ALA A 465 27.29 12.97 4.71
CA ALA A 465 27.29 12.50 3.32
C ALA A 465 25.93 12.70 2.64
N PHE A 466 24.86 12.16 3.21
CA PHE A 466 23.51 12.25 2.65
C PHE A 466 22.42 12.04 3.72
N VAL A 467 21.20 12.44 3.38
CA VAL A 467 20.01 12.35 4.23
C VAL A 467 18.96 11.50 3.54
N ASP A 468 18.50 10.44 4.20
CA ASP A 468 17.40 9.60 3.74
C ASP A 468 16.07 10.06 4.35
N HIS A 469 15.15 10.47 3.47
CA HIS A 469 13.78 10.91 3.76
C HIS A 469 12.74 9.79 3.53
N GLY A 470 13.17 8.54 3.28
CA GLY A 470 12.36 7.34 3.13
C GLY A 470 11.69 7.14 1.76
N GLN A 471 11.53 8.20 0.97
CA GLN A 471 11.14 8.16 -0.45
C GLN A 471 12.10 8.97 -1.34
N GLN A 472 13.12 9.59 -0.73
CA GLN A 472 14.12 10.41 -1.41
C GLN A 472 15.38 10.39 -0.56
N ILE A 473 16.55 10.24 -1.18
CA ILE A 473 17.86 10.46 -0.54
C ILE A 473 18.42 11.76 -1.12
N THR A 474 18.83 12.70 -0.28
CA THR A 474 19.38 13.99 -0.69
C THR A 474 20.83 14.10 -0.23
N MET A 475 21.74 14.55 -1.10
CA MET A 475 23.15 14.74 -0.70
C MET A 475 23.25 15.89 0.31
N ALA A 476 24.10 15.75 1.33
CA ALA A 476 24.11 16.68 2.46
C ALA A 476 24.76 18.05 2.13
N SER A 477 25.58 18.11 1.09
CA SER A 477 26.17 19.34 0.56
C SER A 477 26.54 19.19 -0.93
N LEU A 478 26.99 20.28 -1.54
CA LEU A 478 27.52 20.25 -2.91
C LEU A 478 28.82 19.42 -2.98
N GLU A 479 29.72 19.55 -2.01
CA GLU A 479 30.95 18.74 -1.93
C GLU A 479 30.61 17.24 -1.79
N ALA A 480 29.63 16.90 -0.95
CA ALA A 480 29.17 15.52 -0.81
C ALA A 480 28.62 14.95 -2.13
N SER A 481 27.92 15.77 -2.93
CA SER A 481 27.45 15.37 -4.27
C SER A 481 28.56 15.32 -5.34
N GLN A 482 29.72 15.92 -5.08
CA GLN A 482 30.92 15.83 -5.92
C GLN A 482 31.75 14.58 -5.59
N ASN A 483 31.73 14.13 -4.33
CA ASN A 483 32.55 13.03 -3.83
C ASN A 483 31.99 11.65 -4.27
N ASN A 484 32.72 10.98 -5.17
CA ASN A 484 32.33 9.66 -5.71
C ASN A 484 32.01 8.63 -4.61
N THR A 485 32.75 8.62 -3.51
CA THR A 485 32.56 7.70 -2.38
C THR A 485 31.22 7.93 -1.67
N MET A 486 30.85 9.19 -1.45
CA MET A 486 29.58 9.55 -0.81
C MET A 486 28.37 9.33 -1.74
N VAL A 487 28.52 9.60 -3.04
CA VAL A 487 27.49 9.30 -4.05
C VAL A 487 27.30 7.79 -4.22
N LEU A 488 28.39 7.02 -4.28
CA LEU A 488 28.33 5.55 -4.33
C LEU A 488 27.67 4.96 -3.09
N ALA A 489 27.96 5.52 -1.91
CA ALA A 489 27.29 5.14 -0.67
C ALA A 489 25.78 5.44 -0.68
N ALA A 490 25.36 6.60 -1.18
CA ALA A 490 23.95 6.96 -1.33
C ALA A 490 23.22 6.01 -2.30
N LEU A 491 23.85 5.69 -3.44
CA LEU A 491 23.36 4.71 -4.42
C LEU A 491 23.28 3.29 -3.84
N TRP A 492 24.25 2.90 -3.01
CA TRP A 492 24.27 1.59 -2.34
C TRP A 492 23.17 1.48 -1.27
N VAL A 493 22.97 2.52 -0.44
CA VAL A 493 21.83 2.58 0.50
C VAL A 493 20.51 2.52 -0.27
N ALA A 494 20.41 3.21 -1.41
CA ALA A 494 19.27 3.10 -2.31
C ALA A 494 19.06 1.67 -2.85
N LYS A 495 20.13 0.95 -3.20
CA LYS A 495 20.06 -0.46 -3.62
C LYS A 495 19.58 -1.36 -2.47
N GLN A 496 20.18 -1.27 -1.29
CA GLN A 496 19.95 -2.22 -0.20
C GLN A 496 18.58 -2.06 0.47
N HIS A 497 18.16 -0.81 0.72
CA HIS A 497 16.92 -0.54 1.43
C HIS A 497 15.70 -0.40 0.51
N TYR A 498 15.93 -0.20 -0.80
CA TYR A 498 14.87 0.10 -1.78
C TYR A 498 15.01 -0.65 -3.12
N HIS A 499 15.84 -1.71 -3.14
CA HIS A 499 15.95 -2.70 -4.24
C HIS A 499 16.23 -2.11 -5.63
N GLY A 500 16.96 -1.00 -5.66
CA GLY A 500 17.56 -0.45 -6.88
C GLY A 500 16.62 0.25 -7.87
N LYS A 501 15.32 0.39 -7.58
CA LYS A 501 14.38 1.11 -8.47
C LYS A 501 14.37 2.62 -8.18
N ILE A 502 15.34 3.31 -8.74
CA ILE A 502 15.64 4.72 -8.43
C ILE A 502 15.35 5.65 -9.61
N GLU A 503 15.34 6.94 -9.33
CA GLU A 503 15.23 8.03 -10.31
C GLU A 503 16.17 9.14 -9.87
N LEU A 504 17.06 9.56 -10.76
CA LEU A 504 18.12 10.51 -10.42
C LEU A 504 17.64 11.95 -10.70
N THR A 505 17.66 12.81 -9.69
CA THR A 505 17.23 14.22 -9.78
C THR A 505 18.32 15.17 -9.25
N GLY A 506 18.27 16.44 -9.64
CA GLY A 506 19.36 17.40 -9.44
C GLY A 506 20.01 17.84 -10.75
N SER A 507 21.28 18.26 -10.69
CA SER A 507 22.04 18.71 -11.85
C SER A 507 22.33 17.58 -12.83
N ASP A 508 22.49 17.91 -14.12
CA ASP A 508 22.80 16.89 -15.14
C ASP A 508 24.20 16.30 -14.97
N ALA A 509 25.15 17.08 -14.44
CA ALA A 509 26.46 16.59 -14.02
C ALA A 509 26.36 15.54 -12.90
N PHE A 510 25.47 15.74 -11.91
CA PHE A 510 25.23 14.75 -10.84
C PHE A 510 24.56 13.49 -11.38
N LYS A 511 23.54 13.61 -12.25
CA LYS A 511 22.88 12.47 -12.89
C LYS A 511 23.87 11.63 -13.71
N GLN A 512 24.71 12.29 -14.52
CA GLN A 512 25.71 11.60 -15.34
C GLN A 512 26.75 10.88 -14.46
N LYS A 513 27.34 11.57 -13.47
CA LYS A 513 28.27 10.97 -12.50
C LYS A 513 27.67 9.77 -11.78
N ALA A 514 26.40 9.84 -11.36
CA ALA A 514 25.72 8.73 -10.71
C ALA A 514 25.49 7.54 -11.68
N ILE A 515 25.14 7.79 -12.95
CA ILE A 515 25.00 6.75 -13.98
C ILE A 515 26.35 6.08 -14.27
N ASP A 516 27.43 6.85 -14.37
CA ASP A 516 28.77 6.33 -14.63
C ASP A 516 29.27 5.47 -13.45
N LEU A 517 29.07 5.91 -12.20
CA LEU A 517 29.38 5.11 -11.00
C LEU A 517 28.54 3.82 -10.90
N ILE A 518 27.26 3.84 -11.30
CA ILE A 518 26.42 2.64 -11.38
C ILE A 518 27.03 1.63 -12.37
N ALA A 519 27.43 2.10 -13.55
CA ALA A 519 27.97 1.27 -14.62
C ALA A 519 29.36 0.71 -14.27
N GLU A 520 30.24 1.54 -13.70
CA GLU A 520 31.60 1.19 -13.28
C GLU A 520 31.60 0.12 -12.18
N HIS A 521 30.81 0.34 -11.11
CA HIS A 521 30.72 -0.59 -9.98
C HIS A 521 29.68 -1.70 -10.17
N ARG A 522 29.07 -1.82 -11.36
CA ARG A 522 28.06 -2.84 -11.70
C ARG A 522 26.93 -2.94 -10.68
N LEU A 523 26.41 -1.80 -10.23
CA LEU A 523 25.28 -1.77 -9.31
C LEU A 523 24.00 -2.19 -10.03
N GLU A 524 23.41 -3.30 -9.60
CA GLU A 524 22.11 -3.78 -10.09
C GLU A 524 20.98 -2.82 -9.65
N VAL A 525 20.74 -1.80 -10.47
CA VAL A 525 19.69 -0.78 -10.28
C VAL A 525 18.96 -0.55 -11.60
N VAL A 526 17.68 -0.20 -11.52
CA VAL A 526 16.81 0.10 -12.65
C VAL A 526 16.34 1.54 -12.53
N LEU A 527 16.65 2.35 -13.53
CA LEU A 527 16.31 3.77 -13.57
C LEU A 527 14.90 3.92 -14.15
N LYS A 528 13.99 4.53 -13.38
CA LYS A 528 12.57 4.68 -13.78
C LYS A 528 12.39 5.51 -15.05
N ASN A 529 13.23 6.53 -15.23
CA ASN A 529 13.15 7.41 -16.39
C ASN A 529 13.78 6.69 -17.60
N PRO A 530 13.03 6.45 -18.70
CA PRO A 530 13.54 5.70 -19.85
C PRO A 530 14.79 6.31 -20.49
N HIS A 531 14.93 7.65 -20.46
CA HIS A 531 16.13 8.33 -20.94
C HIS A 531 17.35 8.01 -20.07
N GLN A 532 17.18 8.03 -18.74
CA GLN A 532 18.25 7.67 -17.80
C GLN A 532 18.64 6.19 -17.93
N GLN A 533 17.66 5.30 -18.09
CA GLN A 533 17.94 3.87 -18.33
C GLN A 533 18.68 3.66 -19.66
N HIS A 534 18.34 4.42 -20.70
CA HIS A 534 19.06 4.37 -21.98
C HIS A 534 20.51 4.88 -21.84
N GLN A 535 20.74 5.99 -21.11
CA GLN A 535 22.08 6.49 -20.78
C GLN A 535 22.90 5.45 -20.00
N LEU A 536 22.31 4.77 -19.02
CA LEU A 536 22.96 3.69 -18.27
C LEU A 536 23.31 2.49 -19.17
N ASN A 537 22.41 2.09 -20.07
CA ASN A 537 22.68 1.04 -21.04
C ASN A 537 23.84 1.42 -21.98
N GLN A 538 23.91 2.68 -22.43
CA GLN A 538 25.03 3.19 -23.23
C GLN A 538 26.34 3.23 -22.44
N ALA A 539 26.34 3.65 -21.17
CA ALA A 539 27.52 3.66 -20.32
C ALA A 539 28.08 2.23 -20.12
N MET A 540 27.19 1.25 -19.84
CA MET A 540 27.58 -0.16 -19.75
C MET A 540 28.11 -0.72 -21.08
N GLN A 541 27.57 -0.30 -22.23
CA GLN A 541 28.10 -0.69 -23.55
C GLN A 541 29.49 -0.09 -23.83
N ARG A 542 29.70 1.21 -23.54
CA ARG A 542 31.01 1.86 -23.65
C ARG A 542 32.06 1.20 -22.76
N LEU A 543 31.69 0.80 -21.54
CA LEU A 543 32.60 0.07 -20.65
C LEU A 543 32.94 -1.32 -21.17
N HIS A 544 32.02 -2.04 -21.81
CA HIS A 544 32.34 -3.31 -22.47
C HIS A 544 33.26 -3.10 -23.69
N GLN A 545 32.94 -2.15 -24.57
CA GLN A 545 33.76 -1.81 -25.74
C GLN A 545 35.17 -1.33 -25.35
N ASN A 546 35.30 -0.49 -24.32
CA ASN A 546 36.61 -0.07 -23.80
C ASN A 546 37.37 -1.22 -23.11
N LYS A 547 36.67 -2.24 -22.60
CA LYS A 547 37.30 -3.43 -22.01
C LYS A 547 37.79 -4.39 -23.09
N GLU A 548 37.06 -4.51 -24.19
CA GLU A 548 37.46 -5.25 -25.40
C GLU A 548 38.67 -4.55 -26.08
N ALA A 549 38.62 -3.22 -26.23
CA ALA A 549 39.74 -2.40 -26.73
C ALA A 549 40.98 -2.49 -25.82
N LYS A 550 40.83 -2.36 -24.50
CA LYS A 550 41.95 -2.56 -23.55
C LYS A 550 42.45 -4.01 -23.45
N SER A 551 41.70 -4.99 -23.93
CA SER A 551 42.19 -6.38 -24.07
C SER A 551 42.84 -6.67 -25.42
N THR A 552 42.81 -5.73 -26.37
CA THR A 552 43.43 -5.88 -27.70
C THR A 552 44.71 -5.08 -27.90
N GLU A 553 45.09 -4.19 -26.98
CA GLU A 553 46.40 -3.51 -27.01
C GLU A 553 47.43 -4.17 -26.08
N LYS A 554 48.39 -4.87 -26.68
CA LYS A 554 49.74 -5.06 -26.13
C LYS A 554 50.77 -4.78 -27.25
N PRO A 555 51.99 -4.35 -26.88
CA PRO A 555 52.79 -3.49 -27.75
C PRO A 555 53.61 -4.25 -28.79
N GLN A 556 53.77 -3.66 -29.98
CA GLN A 556 54.92 -3.94 -30.82
C GLN A 556 55.28 -2.77 -31.75
N THR A 557 56.59 -2.58 -31.91
CA THR A 557 57.27 -1.52 -32.67
C THR A 557 57.45 -1.88 -34.15
N ASP A 558 57.40 -0.85 -35.01
CA ASP A 558 58.06 -0.71 -36.32
C ASP A 558 58.24 -1.93 -37.24
N ALA A 559 57.57 -1.92 -38.41
CA ALA A 559 58.23 -1.60 -39.69
C ALA A 559 57.31 -1.76 -40.93
N LEU A 560 57.12 -0.65 -41.65
CA LEU A 560 57.18 -0.48 -43.13
C LEU A 560 56.82 -1.66 -44.08
N VAL A 561 55.85 -1.45 -44.98
CA VAL A 561 56.02 -1.31 -46.47
C VAL A 561 54.71 -1.62 -47.25
N ALA A 562 54.26 -0.62 -48.05
CA ALA A 562 53.50 -0.68 -49.34
C ALA A 562 52.21 -1.52 -49.54
N ASN A 563 51.27 -1.18 -50.45
CA ASN A 563 50.82 0.10 -51.04
C ASN A 563 49.57 -0.18 -51.93
N LYS A 564 48.58 0.74 -51.99
CA LYS A 564 47.51 0.84 -53.03
C LYS A 564 46.52 -0.37 -53.15
N GLU A 565 45.31 -0.24 -53.71
CA GLU A 565 44.81 0.74 -54.70
C GLU A 565 43.29 1.05 -54.61
N THR A 566 42.94 2.32 -54.87
CA THR A 566 41.69 2.89 -55.44
C THR A 566 40.31 2.23 -55.23
N VAL A 567 39.36 3.00 -54.65
CA VAL A 567 37.97 3.12 -55.17
C VAL A 567 37.47 4.57 -55.03
N THR A 568 37.13 5.22 -56.14
CA THR A 568 36.26 6.42 -56.27
C THR A 568 36.08 6.72 -57.77
N PRO A 569 35.04 7.45 -58.25
CA PRO A 569 34.01 8.18 -57.49
C PRO A 569 32.56 8.14 -58.07
N GLN A 570 31.68 8.95 -57.45
CA GLN A 570 30.47 9.60 -58.03
C GLN A 570 29.16 8.77 -58.18
N LYS A 571 27.95 9.32 -58.02
CA LYS A 571 27.45 10.61 -57.43
C LYS A 571 25.92 10.52 -57.27
N THR A 572 25.34 11.16 -56.25
CA THR A 572 24.10 12.01 -56.26
C THR A 572 23.70 12.31 -54.80
N SER A 573 24.02 13.49 -54.25
CA SER A 573 23.18 14.70 -54.29
C SER A 573 21.82 14.58 -53.58
N HIS A 574 21.80 14.85 -52.27
CA HIS A 574 20.59 15.34 -51.60
C HIS A 574 20.86 16.60 -50.78
N THR A 575 20.12 17.64 -51.13
CA THR A 575 20.11 18.97 -50.54
C THR A 575 19.46 18.93 -49.15
N ALA A 576 20.07 19.56 -48.14
CA ALA A 576 19.36 19.94 -46.91
C ALA A 576 18.42 21.11 -47.26
N PRO A 577 17.14 21.12 -46.81
CA PRO A 577 16.81 21.67 -45.48
C PRO A 577 15.54 21.05 -44.82
N PRO A 578 15.05 21.54 -43.67
CA PRO A 578 15.69 22.33 -42.60
C PRO A 578 15.67 21.63 -41.22
N GLU A 579 16.40 22.18 -40.26
CA GLU A 579 16.18 21.89 -38.84
C GLU A 579 14.77 22.31 -38.40
N SER A 580 14.02 21.42 -37.75
CA SER A 580 12.81 21.83 -37.02
C SER A 580 13.22 22.30 -35.62
N SER A 581 13.12 23.61 -35.39
CA SER A 581 13.33 24.25 -34.09
C SER A 581 12.56 23.54 -32.96
N MET A 582 13.23 23.30 -31.83
CA MET A 582 12.52 22.94 -30.60
C MET A 582 11.73 24.15 -30.10
N GLU A 583 10.41 24.18 -30.35
CA GLU A 583 9.54 25.23 -29.85
C GLU A 583 9.57 25.31 -28.31
N ALA A 584 9.61 26.54 -27.79
CA ALA A 584 9.54 26.79 -26.35
C ALA A 584 8.21 26.26 -25.78
N PRO A 585 8.20 25.71 -24.54
CA PRO A 585 7.01 25.10 -23.98
C PRO A 585 5.89 26.13 -23.78
N LEU A 586 4.69 25.80 -24.26
CA LEU A 586 3.52 26.66 -24.21
C LEU A 586 2.94 26.67 -22.79
N ILE A 587 2.81 27.85 -22.19
CA ILE A 587 2.27 28.03 -20.83
C ILE A 587 0.96 28.81 -20.92
N GLY A 588 -0.08 28.32 -20.25
CA GLY A 588 -1.40 28.94 -20.26
C GLY A 588 -2.45 28.19 -19.45
N LYS A 589 -3.64 28.77 -19.34
CA LYS A 589 -4.78 28.17 -18.64
C LYS A 589 -5.52 27.19 -19.56
N LEU A 590 -5.73 25.95 -19.11
CA LEU A 590 -6.49 24.94 -19.83
C LEU A 590 -7.98 25.33 -19.87
N LEU A 591 -8.56 25.51 -21.07
CA LEU A 591 -9.94 25.95 -21.26
C LEU A 591 -10.90 24.82 -21.66
N GLU A 592 -10.43 23.87 -22.47
CA GLU A 592 -11.21 22.72 -22.92
C GLU A 592 -10.26 21.64 -23.46
N HIS A 593 -10.62 20.37 -23.31
CA HIS A 593 -9.98 19.27 -24.02
C HIS A 593 -11.00 18.15 -24.28
N ARG A 594 -11.02 17.57 -25.48
CA ARG A 594 -11.84 16.39 -25.84
C ARG A 594 -11.42 15.79 -27.19
N ALA A 595 -11.95 14.61 -27.47
CA ALA A 595 -11.96 14.04 -28.82
C ALA A 595 -12.94 14.81 -29.73
N ALA A 596 -12.51 15.11 -30.96
CA ALA A 596 -13.31 15.74 -32.01
C ALA A 596 -12.75 15.39 -33.41
N PRO A 597 -13.54 15.54 -34.49
CA PRO A 597 -13.00 15.51 -35.86
C PRO A 597 -11.88 16.53 -36.00
N GLU A 598 -10.77 16.16 -36.64
CA GLU A 598 -9.58 17.03 -36.72
C GLU A 598 -9.91 18.40 -37.33
N GLN A 599 -9.48 19.49 -36.68
CA GLN A 599 -9.80 20.88 -37.06
C GLN A 599 -11.32 21.17 -37.11
N PHE A 600 -12.13 20.38 -36.40
CA PHE A 600 -13.60 20.42 -36.41
C PHE A 600 -14.25 20.15 -37.78
N LYS A 601 -13.51 19.55 -38.72
CA LYS A 601 -14.02 19.20 -40.06
C LYS A 601 -14.61 17.79 -40.05
N ALA A 602 -15.89 17.67 -40.39
CA ALA A 602 -16.62 16.40 -40.32
C ALA A 602 -16.05 15.31 -41.26
N GLU A 603 -15.43 15.69 -42.38
CA GLU A 603 -14.76 14.74 -43.28
C GLU A 603 -13.45 14.15 -42.74
N LYS A 604 -12.95 14.63 -41.59
CA LYS A 604 -11.67 14.16 -41.01
C LYS A 604 -11.90 13.20 -39.84
N GLY A 605 -10.99 12.23 -39.72
CA GLY A 605 -11.02 11.25 -38.63
C GLY A 605 -10.87 11.88 -37.24
N MET A 606 -11.41 11.21 -36.23
CA MET A 606 -11.32 11.63 -34.83
C MET A 606 -9.86 11.82 -34.38
N SER A 607 -9.61 12.95 -33.73
CA SER A 607 -8.36 13.34 -33.09
C SER A 607 -8.67 13.93 -31.72
N TYR A 608 -7.65 14.23 -30.92
CA TYR A 608 -7.82 14.90 -29.63
C TYR A 608 -7.27 16.32 -29.70
N PHE A 609 -7.95 17.28 -29.07
CA PHE A 609 -7.48 18.66 -28.99
C PHE A 609 -7.44 19.18 -27.56
N VAL A 610 -6.58 20.17 -27.36
CA VAL A 610 -6.46 20.99 -26.16
C VAL A 610 -6.61 22.45 -26.57
N ARG A 611 -7.56 23.16 -25.95
CA ARG A 611 -7.70 24.62 -26.07
C ARG A 611 -7.19 25.26 -24.79
N MET A 612 -6.28 26.23 -24.92
CA MET A 612 -5.67 26.92 -23.78
C MET A 612 -5.50 28.42 -24.03
N ARG A 613 -5.60 29.22 -22.97
CA ARG A 613 -5.34 30.67 -23.02
C ARG A 613 -3.90 30.96 -22.62
N THR A 614 -3.11 31.43 -23.58
CA THR A 614 -1.71 31.84 -23.39
C THR A 614 -1.60 33.37 -23.30
N LYS A 615 -0.40 33.88 -22.99
CA LYS A 615 -0.10 35.33 -23.03
C LYS A 615 -0.30 35.97 -24.42
N GLU A 616 -0.29 35.18 -25.48
CA GLU A 616 -0.49 35.59 -26.88
C GLU A 616 -1.94 35.38 -27.36
N GLY A 617 -2.86 35.03 -26.45
CA GLY A 617 -4.25 34.71 -26.78
C GLY A 617 -4.58 33.22 -26.69
N GLU A 618 -5.76 32.85 -27.19
CA GLU A 618 -6.24 31.46 -27.17
C GLU A 618 -5.62 30.64 -28.30
N LYS A 619 -5.09 29.46 -27.97
CA LYS A 619 -4.52 28.51 -28.92
C LYS A 619 -5.25 27.17 -28.83
N VAL A 620 -5.49 26.55 -29.98
CA VAL A 620 -6.07 25.19 -30.11
C VAL A 620 -5.01 24.28 -30.70
N ILE A 621 -4.65 23.23 -29.96
CA ILE A 621 -3.53 22.34 -30.27
C ILE A 621 -4.08 20.94 -30.47
N TRP A 622 -3.68 20.27 -31.54
CA TRP A 622 -4.21 18.98 -31.98
C TRP A 622 -3.16 17.87 -31.90
N GLY A 623 -3.58 16.67 -31.50
CA GLY A 623 -2.72 15.49 -31.51
C GLY A 623 -3.31 14.32 -30.74
N LYS A 624 -3.33 13.13 -31.36
CA LYS A 624 -3.87 11.89 -30.75
C LYS A 624 -3.15 11.43 -29.48
N ALA A 625 -1.97 11.96 -29.17
CA ALA A 625 -1.26 11.68 -27.91
C ALA A 625 -1.58 12.68 -26.79
N LEU A 626 -2.28 13.79 -27.07
CA LEU A 626 -2.69 14.76 -26.04
C LEU A 626 -3.67 14.17 -25.04
N GLU A 627 -4.52 13.23 -25.44
CA GLU A 627 -5.45 12.54 -24.54
C GLU A 627 -4.71 11.85 -23.40
N GLN A 628 -3.70 11.04 -23.75
CA GLN A 628 -2.87 10.35 -22.77
C GLN A 628 -2.05 11.35 -21.94
N ALA A 629 -1.51 12.42 -22.55
CA ALA A 629 -0.77 13.45 -21.81
C ALA A 629 -1.65 14.18 -20.78
N VAL A 630 -2.92 14.45 -21.08
CA VAL A 630 -3.88 15.01 -20.12
C VAL A 630 -4.16 14.01 -18.99
N ILE A 631 -4.48 12.74 -19.34
CA ILE A 631 -4.76 11.67 -18.36
C ILE A 631 -3.57 11.46 -17.41
N ASP A 632 -2.36 11.35 -17.95
CA ASP A 632 -1.12 11.12 -17.19
C ASP A 632 -0.76 12.33 -16.31
N SER A 633 -1.09 13.55 -16.74
CA SER A 633 -0.87 14.77 -15.96
C SER A 633 -1.86 14.94 -14.79
N GLY A 634 -3.06 14.38 -14.89
CA GLY A 634 -4.15 14.59 -13.94
C GLY A 634 -4.73 16.01 -13.89
N MET A 635 -4.34 16.90 -14.82
CA MET A 635 -4.81 18.28 -14.89
C MET A 635 -6.26 18.38 -15.38
N LYS A 636 -6.97 19.42 -14.96
CA LYS A 636 -8.38 19.68 -15.28
C LYS A 636 -8.56 21.03 -16.00
N THR A 637 -9.68 21.16 -16.71
CA THR A 637 -10.14 22.47 -17.21
C THR A 637 -10.18 23.50 -16.08
N GLY A 638 -9.45 24.59 -16.25
CA GLY A 638 -9.20 25.61 -15.23
C GLY A 638 -7.74 25.69 -14.76
N ASP A 639 -6.95 24.63 -14.90
CA ASP A 639 -5.58 24.59 -14.37
C ASP A 639 -4.58 25.36 -15.26
N MET A 640 -3.51 25.87 -14.63
CA MET A 640 -2.36 26.45 -15.32
C MET A 640 -1.39 25.34 -15.74
N ILE A 641 -1.30 25.11 -17.05
CA ILE A 641 -0.52 24.03 -17.65
C ILE A 641 0.70 24.55 -18.43
N ARG A 642 1.74 23.72 -18.45
CA ARG A 642 2.86 23.78 -19.39
C ARG A 642 2.73 22.59 -20.33
N LEU A 643 2.63 22.86 -21.63
CA LEU A 643 2.57 21.85 -22.68
C LEU A 643 3.86 21.88 -23.51
N ARG A 644 4.50 20.72 -23.69
CA ARG A 644 5.73 20.57 -24.45
C ARG A 644 5.57 19.47 -25.51
N CYS A 645 5.98 19.76 -26.74
CA CYS A 645 6.17 18.74 -27.77
C CYS A 645 7.50 18.01 -27.52
N LEU A 646 7.48 16.69 -27.42
CA LEU A 646 8.66 15.85 -27.19
C LEU A 646 9.26 15.29 -28.50
N GLY A 647 8.75 15.72 -29.65
CA GLY A 647 9.17 15.27 -30.98
C GLY A 647 8.21 14.29 -31.64
N GLN A 648 8.60 13.77 -32.80
CA GLN A 648 7.81 12.81 -33.58
C GLN A 648 8.47 11.43 -33.58
N GLN A 649 7.70 10.39 -33.24
CA GLN A 649 8.12 9.01 -33.45
C GLN A 649 7.51 8.45 -34.75
N PRO A 650 8.29 7.76 -35.61
CA PRO A 650 7.74 7.03 -36.74
C PRO A 650 6.90 5.85 -36.24
N LEU A 651 5.76 5.62 -36.88
CA LEU A 651 4.78 4.60 -36.54
C LEU A 651 4.21 3.96 -37.81
N THR A 652 4.42 2.65 -37.98
CA THR A 652 3.81 1.89 -39.08
C THR A 652 2.41 1.41 -38.65
N LEU A 653 1.37 1.89 -39.32
CA LEU A 653 -0.02 1.50 -39.07
C LEU A 653 -0.52 0.53 -40.14
N ASN A 654 -1.12 -0.58 -39.73
CA ASN A 654 -1.84 -1.48 -40.63
C ASN A 654 -3.27 -0.97 -40.80
N ILE A 655 -3.61 -0.45 -41.99
CA ILE A 655 -4.95 0.05 -42.31
C ILE A 655 -5.74 -1.05 -43.04
N PRO A 656 -6.95 -1.42 -42.59
CA PRO A 656 -7.79 -2.36 -43.30
C PRO A 656 -8.40 -1.69 -44.54
N ILE A 657 -8.14 -2.26 -45.71
CA ILE A 657 -8.81 -1.93 -46.97
C ILE A 657 -10.07 -2.81 -47.05
N LYS A 658 -11.21 -2.16 -47.29
CA LYS A 658 -12.52 -2.81 -47.39
C LYS A 658 -13.03 -2.84 -48.84
N ASP A 659 -13.91 -3.78 -49.14
CA ASP A 659 -14.70 -3.85 -50.38
C ASP A 659 -15.94 -2.95 -50.29
N GLU A 660 -16.75 -2.90 -51.36
CA GLU A 660 -17.98 -2.12 -51.45
C GLU A 660 -19.08 -2.63 -50.49
N GLU A 661 -18.99 -3.89 -50.04
CA GLU A 661 -19.84 -4.45 -48.97
C GLU A 661 -19.31 -4.16 -47.55
N GLY A 662 -18.19 -3.44 -47.41
CA GLY A 662 -17.63 -2.99 -46.14
C GLY A 662 -16.84 -4.06 -45.36
N LYS A 663 -16.55 -5.21 -45.98
CA LYS A 663 -15.80 -6.34 -45.45
C LYS A 663 -14.30 -6.11 -45.64
N ILE A 664 -13.46 -6.57 -44.71
CA ILE A 664 -12.01 -6.29 -44.75
C ILE A 664 -11.31 -7.30 -45.67
N VAL A 665 -10.79 -6.81 -46.81
CA VAL A 665 -10.19 -7.65 -47.86
C VAL A 665 -8.69 -7.81 -47.70
N ARG A 666 -7.98 -6.74 -47.29
CA ARG A 666 -6.52 -6.75 -47.08
C ARG A 666 -6.06 -5.67 -46.12
N TRP A 667 -4.92 -5.87 -45.47
CA TRP A 667 -4.28 -4.86 -44.62
C TRP A 667 -3.12 -4.20 -45.36
N LYS A 668 -3.11 -2.86 -45.45
CA LYS A 668 -2.01 -2.08 -46.04
C LYS A 668 -1.21 -1.39 -44.94
N LYS A 669 0.10 -1.65 -44.91
CA LYS A 669 1.05 -0.86 -44.11
C LYS A 669 1.08 0.58 -44.63
N LYS A 670 0.84 1.55 -43.76
CA LYS A 670 1.05 2.97 -44.00
C LYS A 670 1.96 3.51 -42.91
N GLU A 671 3.06 4.10 -43.31
CA GLU A 671 3.94 4.82 -42.39
C GLU A 671 3.33 6.19 -42.07
N GLY A 672 3.49 6.60 -40.81
CA GLY A 672 3.06 7.89 -40.31
C GLY A 672 3.91 8.30 -39.11
N HIS A 673 3.65 9.50 -38.60
CA HIS A 673 4.40 10.05 -37.48
C HIS A 673 3.45 10.34 -36.32
N ARG A 674 3.83 9.93 -35.10
CA ARG A 674 3.11 10.23 -33.86
C ARG A 674 3.89 11.28 -33.08
N THR A 675 3.35 12.50 -33.03
CA THR A 675 3.86 13.55 -32.14
C THR A 675 3.62 13.16 -30.68
N GLN A 676 4.67 13.20 -29.87
CA GLN A 676 4.62 13.01 -28.43
C GLN A 676 4.43 14.34 -27.70
N TRP A 677 3.66 14.33 -26.62
CA TRP A 677 3.32 15.52 -25.84
C TRP A 677 3.49 15.25 -24.35
N GLU A 678 4.01 16.23 -23.63
CA GLU A 678 4.13 16.26 -22.17
C GLU A 678 3.28 17.43 -21.64
N MET A 679 2.41 17.16 -20.67
CA MET A 679 1.63 18.17 -19.94
C MET A 679 2.00 18.12 -18.46
N ALA A 680 2.35 19.27 -17.89
CA ALA A 680 2.69 19.41 -16.48
C ALA A 680 2.05 20.68 -15.90
N SER A 681 1.88 20.74 -14.57
CA SER A 681 1.48 21.99 -13.91
C SER A 681 2.54 23.07 -14.11
N ALA A 682 2.11 24.30 -14.37
CA ALA A 682 3.00 25.46 -14.51
C ALA A 682 3.26 26.19 -13.17
N ILE A 683 2.65 25.76 -12.06
CA ILE A 683 2.77 26.38 -10.73
C ILE A 683 3.73 25.56 -9.87
N ASP A 684 4.76 26.20 -9.30
CA ASP A 684 5.60 25.58 -8.26
C ASP A 684 4.80 25.51 -6.94
N PRO A 685 4.54 24.32 -6.36
CA PRO A 685 3.85 24.20 -5.08
C PRO A 685 4.55 24.92 -3.91
N ARG A 686 5.82 25.30 -4.05
CA ARG A 686 6.58 26.08 -3.06
C ARG A 686 6.29 27.58 -3.07
N LEU A 687 5.56 28.09 -4.07
CA LEU A 687 5.15 29.50 -4.17
C LEU A 687 3.71 29.75 -3.69
N LEU A 688 3.08 28.76 -3.06
CA LEU A 688 1.77 28.90 -2.42
C LEU A 688 1.87 29.68 -1.10
N VAL A 689 1.96 31.00 -1.20
CA VAL A 689 1.37 31.89 -0.19
C VAL A 689 -0.15 31.83 -0.36
N ALA A 690 -0.90 31.81 0.74
CA ALA A 690 -2.36 31.79 0.67
C ALA A 690 -2.87 33.09 0.03
N ASP A 691 -3.63 32.98 -1.06
CA ASP A 691 -4.30 34.12 -1.69
C ASP A 691 -5.60 34.41 -0.90
N GLU A 692 -5.67 35.57 -0.25
CA GLU A 692 -6.78 35.96 0.65
C GLU A 692 -8.10 36.30 -0.09
N LYS A 693 -8.30 35.81 -1.32
CA LYS A 693 -9.40 36.24 -2.21
C LYS A 693 -10.44 35.18 -2.60
N ASP A 694 -10.33 33.94 -2.13
CA ASP A 694 -11.34 32.89 -2.35
C ASP A 694 -12.23 32.60 -1.10
N ALA A 695 -12.31 33.54 -0.16
CA ALA A 695 -13.28 33.52 0.94
C ALA A 695 -14.55 34.32 0.59
N PHE A 696 -15.61 33.62 0.18
CA PHE A 696 -16.97 34.19 0.06
C PHE A 696 -17.92 33.63 1.13
N PRO A 697 -18.99 34.36 1.55
CA PRO A 697 -19.36 35.73 1.19
C PRO A 697 -19.37 36.71 2.39
N LEU A 698 -19.28 38.01 2.10
CA LEU A 698 -19.45 39.08 3.11
C LEU A 698 -20.90 39.23 3.57
N ARG A 699 -21.06 39.50 4.88
CA ARG A 699 -22.32 39.95 5.47
C ARG A 699 -22.70 41.34 4.94
N ARG A 700 -24.00 41.59 4.72
CA ARG A 700 -24.52 42.94 4.49
C ARG A 700 -24.44 43.76 5.78
N CYS A 701 -23.60 44.79 5.80
CA CYS A 701 -23.74 45.97 6.66
C CYS A 701 -23.54 47.23 5.81
N TRP A 702 -24.22 48.31 6.16
CA TRP A 702 -24.38 49.52 5.34
C TRP A 702 -23.11 50.40 5.23
N PRO A 703 -22.99 51.24 4.19
CA PRO A 703 -21.87 52.16 4.05
C PRO A 703 -22.07 53.45 4.88
N THR A 704 -21.06 53.81 5.68
CA THR A 704 -20.90 55.16 6.23
C THR A 704 -19.72 55.85 5.55
N THR A 705 -20.02 56.76 4.61
CA THR A 705 -19.04 57.67 4.02
C THR A 705 -18.89 58.94 4.86
N GLY A 706 -17.66 59.31 5.19
CA GLY A 706 -17.33 60.62 5.78
C GLY A 706 -17.57 61.79 4.82
N PRO A 707 -17.54 63.03 5.31
CA PRO A 707 -18.31 64.13 4.73
C PRO A 707 -17.53 65.02 3.74
N PRO A 708 -18.26 65.84 2.97
CA PRO A 708 -17.83 67.19 2.62
C PRO A 708 -18.65 68.25 3.39
N LEU A 709 -17.97 69.28 3.88
CA LEU A 709 -18.60 70.49 4.40
C LEU A 709 -19.17 71.33 3.24
N THR A 710 -20.41 71.83 3.36
CA THR A 710 -20.68 73.28 3.57
C THR A 710 -22.18 73.64 3.46
N LYS A 711 -22.54 74.75 4.12
CA LYS A 711 -23.73 75.63 3.93
C LYS A 711 -25.03 75.38 4.72
N TYR A 712 -25.10 76.15 5.83
CA TYR A 712 -26.21 77.06 6.24
C TYR A 712 -27.44 76.57 7.06
N ASN A 713 -27.67 77.36 8.13
CA ASN A 713 -28.90 77.68 8.88
C ASN A 713 -29.58 76.66 9.86
N LYS A 714 -29.33 76.95 11.15
CA LYS A 714 -30.29 77.16 12.29
C LYS A 714 -31.76 77.49 11.93
N PRO A 715 -32.73 77.48 12.89
CA PRO A 715 -32.70 77.09 14.33
C PRO A 715 -33.95 76.27 14.82
N PHE A 716 -34.15 76.23 16.15
CA PHE A 716 -35.31 75.73 16.97
C PHE A 716 -35.38 74.21 17.24
N SER A 717 -35.97 73.72 18.34
CA SER A 717 -36.14 74.22 19.73
C SER A 717 -36.86 73.15 20.57
N HIS A 718 -36.57 73.06 21.89
CA HIS A 718 -37.35 72.30 22.90
C HIS A 718 -37.43 70.76 22.68
N LYS A 719 -37.70 69.90 23.68
CA LYS A 719 -37.74 69.98 25.15
C LYS A 719 -37.58 68.55 25.72
N GLN A 720 -37.33 68.45 27.02
CA GLN A 720 -37.79 67.43 28.01
C GLN A 720 -38.31 66.07 27.46
N GLU A 721 -37.93 64.93 28.04
CA GLU A 721 -37.62 64.68 29.46
C GLU A 721 -36.62 63.52 29.65
#